data_AF-A2FCG3-F1
#
_entry.id   AF-A2FCG3-F1
#
_cell.length_a   1.000
_cell.length_b   1.000
_cell.length_c   1.000
_cell.angle_alpha   90.00
_cell.angle_beta   90.00
_cell.angle_gamma   90.00
#
_symmetry.space_group_name_H-M   'P 1'
#
loop_
_entity.id
_entity.type
_entity.pdbx_description
1 polymer ?
#
loop_
_entity_poly.entity_id
_entity_poly.type
_entity_poly.pdbx_seq_one_letter_code
_entity_poly.pdbx_strand_id
1 'polypeptide(L)'
;MSNFPGDSPRKSALSPMFGSRSNIFASNAGAGPAFGGFGGGGGGGDDDNIFDRIRKMEMEQKQDDFSIEQDTSTRGLLPLSSSKFMFSGSQGSRMGISQAPPTPQEIITRLNDDPYLVRGLVSGENFSLDDVYRYFTSLPGELFNAALTELTEQMRKLSIIDSISSNMGQLQDVEISIPALENTLTSAFVGKQIIIWYNVPMAKALFSPTHKWRVEPGKGIVGRAAERQKRRILSNPKESEWYNAESDSKFFESVTCVVCSPIADPLTHQLIAVVTVTAKSAWTAFDTLLMDHAESKLPHLLATLKISASRIRSTLAILSSATGAELKQRPLISNACQSLKSALNCEVAQIFFVNWQRGALEFYGSGVGKKQRLPLAQGGIAAFVAQDGNLVNIPVASQHPHFSKIVDDEYRSRPVIAAPMINESSANHEIFGVAVARGKRGSMTFTEHDAISLESLSAVIARTLSNFQRYRSDVLNLKRVLTAQDHYIELLTTAESLSSVINKDQLFEMIMLRSRKLVSADRCSLFTTDRNREYLLSKVASGTNRSIVLPISHGIAGHVATTGQLLNIPDAYEDPRFNKDVDLSTGYRTKSILCVPIIGRAEQVIGVTQMINKTGEATQFTPGDVDLMKAFNVFCGIALSNAKSFR
;
A
#
# COMPACT_ATOMS: atom_id res chain seq x y z
N MET A 1 -22.98 55.89 -7.54
CA MET A 1 -22.97 55.88 -9.01
C MET A 1 -22.23 54.62 -9.44
N SER A 2 -22.88 53.46 -9.53
CA SER A 2 -23.91 53.02 -10.51
C SER A 2 -23.28 52.33 -11.72
N ASN A 3 -23.20 50.99 -11.69
CA ASN A 3 -24.04 50.11 -12.52
C ASN A 3 -23.36 48.78 -12.87
N PHE A 4 -23.82 47.71 -12.20
CA PHE A 4 -24.20 46.47 -12.87
C PHE A 4 -25.47 46.72 -13.72
N PRO A 5 -25.69 45.93 -14.78
CA PRO A 5 -26.70 44.85 -14.72
C PRO A 5 -26.13 43.54 -15.34
N GLY A 6 -26.53 42.32 -15.00
CA GLY A 6 -27.84 41.85 -14.57
C GLY A 6 -28.52 41.16 -15.76
N ASP A 7 -28.31 39.85 -15.94
CA ASP A 7 -29.33 38.95 -16.50
C ASP A 7 -29.01 37.46 -16.30
N SER A 8 -29.96 36.76 -15.71
CA SER A 8 -30.20 35.31 -15.67
C SER A 8 -31.73 35.14 -15.64
N PRO A 9 -32.36 33.97 -15.83
CA PRO A 9 -31.87 32.65 -16.24
C PRO A 9 -32.73 32.01 -17.38
N ARG A 10 -32.28 30.91 -18.00
CA ARG A 10 -33.18 30.00 -18.74
C ARG A 10 -33.22 28.62 -18.10
N LYS A 11 -34.45 28.27 -17.72
CA LYS A 11 -34.94 26.96 -17.28
C LYS A 11 -34.89 25.95 -18.43
N SER A 12 -34.50 24.72 -18.14
CA SER A 12 -35.09 23.52 -18.75
C SER A 12 -35.08 22.40 -17.73
N ALA A 13 -36.25 22.18 -17.12
CA ALA A 13 -36.60 20.96 -16.41
C ALA A 13 -36.93 19.87 -17.43
N LEU A 14 -36.51 18.64 -17.18
CA LEU A 14 -37.24 17.42 -17.52
C LEU A 14 -36.80 16.31 -16.55
N SER A 15 -37.80 15.53 -16.13
CA SER A 15 -37.94 14.85 -14.85
C SER A 15 -37.43 13.40 -14.85
N PRO A 16 -37.46 12.68 -13.71
CA PRO A 16 -36.84 11.37 -13.51
C PRO A 16 -37.80 10.22 -13.89
N MET A 17 -37.27 9.12 -14.41
CA MET A 17 -38.03 7.87 -14.53
C MET A 17 -37.80 6.98 -13.30
N PHE A 18 -38.84 6.88 -12.48
CA PHE A 18 -39.12 5.75 -11.62
C PHE A 18 -39.59 4.57 -12.48
N GLY A 19 -38.98 3.40 -12.28
CA GLY A 19 -39.46 2.10 -12.72
C GLY A 19 -39.36 1.12 -11.56
N SER A 20 -40.51 0.67 -11.09
CA SER A 20 -40.75 -0.08 -9.86
C SER A 20 -40.42 -1.57 -9.93
N ARG A 21 -39.85 -2.07 -8.83
CA ARG A 21 -40.10 -3.34 -8.11
C ARG A 21 -40.58 -4.58 -8.88
N SER A 22 -39.84 -5.67 -8.69
CA SER A 22 -40.42 -6.90 -8.10
C SER A 22 -39.36 -7.75 -7.40
N ASN A 23 -39.76 -8.27 -6.24
CA ASN A 23 -39.05 -9.08 -5.26
C ASN A 23 -38.46 -10.38 -5.83
N ILE A 24 -37.45 -10.94 -5.14
CA ILE A 24 -37.57 -12.22 -4.41
C ILE A 24 -36.54 -12.20 -3.27
N PHE A 25 -37.06 -12.39 -2.06
CA PHE A 25 -36.36 -12.63 -0.80
C PHE A 25 -36.16 -14.15 -0.60
N ALA A 26 -35.28 -14.49 0.34
CA ALA A 26 -35.04 -15.81 0.96
C ALA A 26 -33.99 -16.69 0.22
N SER A 27 -33.00 -17.31 0.86
CA SER A 27 -32.76 -17.54 2.30
C SER A 27 -31.38 -18.19 2.54
N ASN A 28 -30.85 -17.96 3.75
CA ASN A 28 -29.95 -18.79 4.57
C ASN A 28 -28.48 -18.96 4.10
N ALA A 29 -27.44 -18.51 4.81
CA ALA A 29 -27.04 -18.61 6.24
C ALA A 29 -26.26 -19.89 6.61
N GLY A 30 -25.02 -19.67 7.09
CA GLY A 30 -24.17 -20.59 7.87
C GLY A 30 -23.68 -21.86 7.13
N ALA A 31 -22.52 -22.45 7.41
CA ALA A 31 -21.67 -22.39 8.59
C ALA A 31 -20.21 -22.76 8.22
N GLY A 32 -19.31 -22.48 9.16
CA GLY A 32 -17.86 -22.70 9.09
C GLY A 32 -17.38 -24.16 9.15
N PRO A 33 -16.05 -24.36 9.24
CA PRO A 33 -15.39 -25.61 8.88
C PRO A 33 -15.26 -26.58 10.07
N ALA A 34 -15.26 -27.88 9.79
CA ALA A 34 -14.95 -28.92 10.77
C ALA A 34 -13.86 -29.86 10.25
N PHE A 35 -12.84 -30.04 11.10
CA PHE A 35 -11.81 -31.07 11.07
C PHE A 35 -12.40 -32.49 11.25
N GLY A 36 -11.77 -33.50 10.65
CA GLY A 36 -11.96 -34.91 10.99
C GLY A 36 -11.06 -35.81 10.15
N GLY A 37 -10.16 -36.56 10.77
CA GLY A 37 -9.16 -37.40 10.13
C GLY A 37 -9.45 -38.90 10.10
N PHE A 38 -8.53 -39.61 9.41
CA PHE A 38 -8.17 -41.03 9.42
C PHE A 38 -9.18 -42.13 9.04
N GLY A 39 -8.75 -42.97 8.08
CA GLY A 39 -9.23 -44.34 7.88
C GLY A 39 -8.94 -44.87 6.46
N GLY A 40 -7.96 -45.77 6.32
CA GLY A 40 -7.53 -46.34 5.04
C GLY A 40 -8.31 -47.55 4.53
N GLY A 41 -7.99 -47.98 3.31
CA GLY A 41 -8.46 -49.22 2.68
C GLY A 41 -8.36 -49.13 1.15
N GLY A 42 -7.49 -49.94 0.54
CA GLY A 42 -7.12 -49.85 -0.87
C GLY A 42 -8.02 -50.59 -1.87
N GLY A 43 -7.61 -50.53 -3.14
CA GLY A 43 -8.17 -51.28 -4.27
C GLY A 43 -8.06 -50.47 -5.55
N GLY A 44 -7.21 -50.91 -6.48
CA GLY A 44 -6.81 -50.18 -7.68
C GLY A 44 -7.80 -50.18 -8.85
N GLY A 45 -7.44 -49.42 -9.89
CA GLY A 45 -8.07 -49.41 -11.20
C GLY A 45 -8.00 -48.03 -11.87
N ASP A 46 -7.22 -47.96 -12.96
CA ASP A 46 -7.32 -47.04 -14.09
C ASP A 46 -6.86 -45.57 -13.92
N ASP A 47 -5.53 -45.38 -13.99
CA ASP A 47 -4.89 -44.11 -14.38
C ASP A 47 -4.84 -44.00 -15.92
N ASP A 48 -5.94 -43.54 -16.52
CA ASP A 48 -5.95 -43.06 -17.91
C ASP A 48 -5.58 -41.56 -17.96
N ASN A 49 -4.29 -41.33 -18.21
CA ASN A 49 -3.62 -40.17 -18.80
C ASN A 49 -4.37 -38.81 -18.87
N ILE A 50 -4.22 -38.01 -17.82
CA ILE A 50 -4.37 -36.54 -17.84
C ILE A 50 -3.40 -35.87 -18.84
N PHE A 51 -2.24 -36.48 -19.10
CA PHE A 51 -1.22 -35.95 -20.02
C PHE A 51 -1.64 -35.99 -21.50
N ASP A 52 -2.46 -36.96 -21.91
CA ASP A 52 -2.96 -37.02 -23.30
C ASP A 52 -4.05 -35.98 -23.55
N ARG A 53 -4.81 -35.57 -22.53
CA ARG A 53 -5.75 -34.44 -22.61
C ARG A 53 -5.04 -33.09 -22.70
N ILE A 54 -3.90 -32.92 -22.02
CA ILE A 54 -3.09 -31.69 -22.09
C ILE A 54 -2.43 -31.56 -23.47
N ARG A 55 -1.89 -32.66 -24.03
CA ARG A 55 -1.31 -32.66 -25.39
C ARG A 55 -2.33 -32.38 -26.49
N LYS A 56 -3.59 -32.82 -26.32
CA LYS A 56 -4.64 -32.58 -27.31
C LYS A 56 -5.13 -31.13 -27.29
N MET A 57 -5.11 -30.46 -26.13
CA MET A 57 -5.42 -29.02 -26.02
C MET A 57 -4.29 -28.13 -26.57
N GLU A 58 -3.02 -28.52 -26.44
CA GLU A 58 -1.88 -27.77 -27.01
C GLU A 58 -1.81 -27.84 -28.55
N MET A 59 -2.34 -28.89 -29.18
CA MET A 59 -2.37 -28.98 -30.64
C MET A 59 -3.49 -28.15 -31.29
N GLU A 60 -4.64 -27.96 -30.61
CA GLU A 60 -5.76 -27.19 -31.17
C GLU A 60 -5.58 -25.66 -31.04
N GLN A 61 -4.69 -25.18 -30.16
CA GLN A 61 -4.39 -23.74 -30.02
C GLN A 61 -3.32 -23.19 -30.99
N LYS A 62 -2.58 -24.06 -31.69
CA LYS A 62 -1.50 -23.63 -32.61
C LYS A 62 -1.96 -23.19 -34.00
N GLN A 63 -3.26 -23.21 -34.28
CA GLN A 63 -3.77 -23.00 -35.64
C GLN A 63 -4.20 -21.55 -35.96
N ASP A 64 -4.28 -20.64 -34.98
CA ASP A 64 -4.88 -19.30 -35.19
C ASP A 64 -3.95 -18.08 -35.04
N ASP A 65 -2.64 -18.22 -34.81
CA ASP A 65 -1.74 -17.04 -34.66
C ASP A 65 -0.45 -17.14 -35.51
N PHE A 66 -0.59 -16.99 -36.83
CA PHE A 66 0.52 -16.65 -37.73
C PHE A 66 0.08 -15.58 -38.73
N SER A 67 0.09 -14.33 -38.29
CA SER A 67 0.25 -13.17 -39.20
C SER A 67 1.63 -12.56 -38.94
N ILE A 68 2.56 -12.92 -39.83
CA ILE A 68 3.86 -12.26 -39.96
C ILE A 68 3.68 -11.16 -41.01
N GLU A 69 3.67 -9.89 -40.59
CA GLU A 69 3.99 -8.79 -41.51
C GLU A 69 5.49 -8.85 -41.80
N GLN A 70 5.83 -9.56 -42.87
CA GLN A 70 7.13 -9.48 -43.53
C GLN A 70 7.03 -8.38 -44.58
N ASP A 71 7.79 -7.32 -44.38
CA ASP A 71 8.02 -6.34 -45.42
C ASP A 71 8.78 -7.03 -46.57
N THR A 72 8.17 -7.02 -47.75
CA THR A 72 8.52 -7.85 -48.88
C THR A 72 9.78 -7.35 -49.57
N SER A 73 10.87 -8.12 -49.52
CA SER A 73 11.72 -8.31 -50.70
C SER A 73 12.50 -9.64 -50.64
N THR A 74 12.29 -10.43 -51.68
CA THR A 74 13.10 -11.57 -52.18
C THR A 74 12.99 -12.98 -51.56
N ARG A 75 12.24 -13.81 -52.30
CA ARG A 75 12.44 -15.24 -52.65
C ARG A 75 11.98 -16.35 -51.68
N GLY A 76 10.71 -16.74 -51.86
CA GLY A 76 10.24 -18.11 -52.09
C GLY A 76 10.82 -19.26 -51.26
N LEU A 77 10.08 -19.67 -50.24
CA LEU A 77 10.24 -20.96 -49.56
C LEU A 77 9.89 -22.12 -50.51
N LEU A 78 10.84 -23.05 -50.71
CA LEU A 78 10.58 -24.40 -51.21
C LEU A 78 10.66 -25.39 -50.04
N PRO A 79 9.86 -26.47 -50.01
CA PRO A 79 9.99 -27.52 -49.01
C PRO A 79 11.27 -28.31 -49.30
N LEU A 80 12.22 -28.34 -48.35
CA LEU A 80 13.46 -29.10 -48.52
C LEU A 80 13.29 -30.51 -47.96
N SER A 81 13.15 -31.45 -48.90
CA SER A 81 13.30 -32.89 -48.66
C SER A 81 14.76 -33.23 -48.31
N SER A 82 14.93 -34.39 -47.68
CA SER A 82 16.16 -35.09 -47.25
C SER A 82 17.22 -35.35 -48.36
N SER A 83 17.15 -34.67 -49.50
CA SER A 83 17.96 -34.90 -50.69
C SER A 83 19.21 -34.00 -50.81
N LYS A 84 19.44 -33.04 -49.90
CA LYS A 84 20.61 -32.12 -49.97
C LYS A 84 21.88 -32.59 -49.24
N PHE A 85 21.86 -33.72 -48.55
CA PHE A 85 23.02 -34.23 -47.79
C PHE A 85 23.94 -35.19 -48.56
N MET A 86 23.68 -35.46 -49.85
CA MET A 86 24.53 -36.32 -50.67
C MET A 86 25.57 -35.50 -51.44
N PHE A 87 26.86 -35.74 -51.19
CA PHE A 87 27.90 -35.48 -52.18
C PHE A 87 27.59 -36.36 -53.40
N SER A 88 26.97 -35.80 -54.44
CA SER A 88 26.69 -36.53 -55.68
C SER A 88 27.97 -36.71 -56.50
N GLY A 89 28.72 -37.76 -56.16
CA GLY A 89 29.61 -38.40 -57.12
C GLY A 89 28.81 -39.35 -58.01
N SER A 90 28.32 -38.88 -59.17
CA SER A 90 28.32 -39.61 -60.45
C SER A 90 27.45 -38.94 -61.54
N GLN A 91 28.18 -38.50 -62.58
CA GLN A 91 27.83 -38.33 -64.00
C GLN A 91 26.54 -37.60 -64.45
N GLY A 92 26.76 -36.50 -65.19
CA GLY A 92 26.00 -36.23 -66.43
C GLY A 92 25.62 -34.77 -66.65
N SER A 93 26.27 -34.13 -67.64
CA SER A 93 25.84 -32.94 -68.41
C SER A 93 26.00 -31.51 -67.85
N ARG A 94 27.19 -30.95 -68.17
CA ARG A 94 27.54 -29.57 -68.61
C ARG A 94 26.68 -28.37 -68.13
N MET A 95 27.22 -27.60 -67.18
CA MET A 95 27.75 -26.24 -67.44
C MET A 95 28.65 -25.83 -66.25
N GLY A 96 29.86 -25.36 -66.57
CA GLY A 96 30.99 -25.34 -65.63
C GLY A 96 30.95 -24.24 -64.58
N ILE A 97 31.16 -24.64 -63.32
CA ILE A 97 31.98 -23.92 -62.34
C ILE A 97 32.74 -24.99 -61.55
N SER A 98 34.07 -24.96 -61.61
CA SER A 98 34.96 -25.69 -60.72
C SER A 98 34.70 -25.23 -59.28
N GLN A 99 34.10 -26.06 -58.44
CA GLN A 99 34.10 -25.81 -56.98
C GLN A 99 35.26 -26.59 -56.38
N ALA A 100 36.21 -25.86 -55.80
CA ALA A 100 37.27 -26.42 -54.98
C ALA A 100 36.66 -27.30 -53.85
N PRO A 101 37.39 -28.31 -53.34
CA PRO A 101 36.94 -29.03 -52.15
C PRO A 101 36.65 -28.04 -51.02
N PRO A 102 35.54 -28.21 -50.28
CA PRO A 102 35.13 -27.23 -49.29
C PRO A 102 36.20 -27.09 -48.23
N THR A 103 36.45 -25.85 -47.79
CA THR A 103 37.42 -25.60 -46.73
C THR A 103 36.84 -25.96 -45.36
N PRO A 104 37.68 -26.24 -44.34
CA PRO A 104 37.21 -26.42 -42.96
C PRO A 104 36.28 -25.30 -42.48
N GLN A 105 36.55 -24.05 -42.87
CA GLN A 105 35.76 -22.88 -42.50
C GLN A 105 34.35 -22.88 -43.13
N GLU A 106 34.22 -23.37 -44.37
CA GLU A 106 32.93 -23.48 -45.06
C GLU A 106 32.02 -24.53 -44.41
N ILE A 107 32.60 -25.63 -43.90
CA ILE A 107 31.85 -26.66 -43.16
C ILE A 107 31.36 -26.11 -41.82
N ILE A 108 32.22 -25.42 -41.08
CA ILE A 108 31.85 -24.76 -39.81
C ILE A 108 30.72 -23.74 -40.04
N THR A 109 30.81 -22.96 -41.11
CA THR A 109 29.76 -21.98 -41.47
C THR A 109 28.44 -22.67 -41.78
N ARG A 110 28.45 -23.75 -42.58
CA ARG A 110 27.25 -24.54 -42.88
C ARG A 110 26.60 -25.15 -41.64
N LEU A 111 27.40 -25.68 -40.70
CA LEU A 111 26.88 -26.24 -39.44
C LEU A 111 26.27 -25.18 -38.52
N ASN A 112 26.69 -23.92 -38.63
CA ASN A 112 26.11 -22.80 -37.90
C ASN A 112 24.86 -22.22 -38.58
N ASP A 113 24.79 -22.25 -39.91
CA ASP A 113 23.66 -21.76 -40.70
C ASP A 113 22.52 -22.79 -40.82
N ASP A 114 22.83 -24.08 -40.68
CA ASP A 114 21.85 -25.17 -40.68
C ASP A 114 22.13 -26.16 -39.53
N PRO A 115 21.72 -25.83 -38.29
CA PRO A 115 21.98 -26.65 -37.09
C PRO A 115 21.05 -27.88 -37.02
N TYR A 116 20.57 -28.38 -38.16
CA TYR A 116 19.62 -29.50 -38.26
C TYR A 116 20.06 -30.74 -37.46
N LEU A 117 21.36 -31.06 -37.48
CA LEU A 117 21.94 -32.18 -36.74
C LEU A 117 21.77 -32.03 -35.22
N VAL A 118 21.97 -30.83 -34.69
CA VAL A 118 21.82 -30.55 -33.25
C VAL A 118 20.35 -30.40 -32.89
N ARG A 119 19.53 -29.79 -33.77
CA ARG A 119 18.09 -29.65 -33.57
C ARG A 119 17.43 -31.01 -33.39
N GLY A 120 17.72 -31.99 -34.25
CA GLY A 120 17.18 -33.35 -34.12
C GLY A 120 17.61 -34.07 -32.82
N LEU A 121 18.84 -33.82 -32.35
CA LEU A 121 19.34 -34.37 -31.08
C LEU A 121 18.68 -33.75 -29.84
N VAL A 122 18.27 -32.48 -29.91
CA VAL A 122 17.67 -31.72 -28.79
C VAL A 122 16.14 -31.84 -28.76
N SER A 123 15.47 -31.82 -29.92
CA SER A 123 13.99 -31.83 -30.02
C SER A 123 13.36 -33.22 -29.97
N GLY A 124 14.14 -34.28 -30.11
CA GLY A 124 13.64 -35.67 -30.15
C GLY A 124 12.78 -35.98 -31.38
N GLU A 125 12.76 -35.10 -32.39
CA GLU A 125 12.11 -35.37 -33.68
C GLU A 125 12.86 -36.49 -34.42
N ASN A 126 12.12 -37.42 -35.05
CA ASN A 126 12.62 -38.64 -35.71
C ASN A 126 13.93 -38.44 -36.50
N PHE A 127 15.05 -38.67 -35.84
CA PHE A 127 16.38 -38.58 -36.41
C PHE A 127 17.08 -39.92 -36.19
N SER A 128 17.55 -40.57 -37.27
CA SER A 128 18.27 -41.83 -37.12
C SER A 128 19.76 -41.55 -36.85
N LEU A 129 20.33 -42.17 -35.82
CA LEU A 129 21.78 -42.12 -35.54
C LEU A 129 22.63 -42.49 -36.78
N ASP A 130 22.06 -43.27 -37.70
CA ASP A 130 22.67 -43.65 -38.97
C ASP A 130 22.91 -42.46 -39.91
N ASP A 131 22.07 -41.42 -39.90
CA ASP A 131 22.21 -40.26 -40.80
C ASP A 131 23.35 -39.34 -40.35
N VAL A 132 23.53 -39.14 -39.04
CA VAL A 132 24.74 -38.50 -38.46
C VAL A 132 25.97 -39.32 -38.82
N TYR A 133 25.92 -40.64 -38.62
CA TYR A 133 27.04 -41.52 -38.92
C TYR A 133 27.44 -41.48 -40.41
N ARG A 134 26.47 -41.49 -41.32
CA ARG A 134 26.69 -41.35 -42.78
C ARG A 134 27.28 -39.99 -43.16
N TYR A 135 26.81 -38.91 -42.56
CA TYR A 135 27.36 -37.57 -42.79
C TYR A 135 28.84 -37.51 -42.40
N PHE A 136 29.18 -37.95 -41.18
CA PHE A 136 30.54 -37.91 -40.67
C PHE A 136 31.49 -38.87 -41.42
N THR A 137 31.03 -40.07 -41.79
CA THR A 137 31.84 -41.03 -42.57
C THR A 137 32.10 -40.60 -44.02
N SER A 138 31.33 -39.64 -44.55
CA SER A 138 31.52 -39.09 -45.89
C SER A 138 32.59 -37.99 -45.98
N LEU A 139 33.10 -37.49 -44.85
CA LEU A 139 34.04 -36.36 -44.80
C LEU A 139 35.51 -36.83 -44.78
N PRO A 140 36.41 -36.20 -45.58
CA PRO A 140 37.87 -36.37 -45.47
C PRO A 140 38.40 -35.94 -44.09
N GLY A 141 39.53 -36.49 -43.64
CA GLY A 141 40.03 -36.34 -42.26
C GLY A 141 40.10 -34.92 -41.69
N GLU A 142 40.59 -33.92 -42.45
CA GLU A 142 40.64 -32.52 -41.97
C GLU A 142 39.23 -31.91 -41.81
N LEU A 143 38.32 -32.23 -42.74
CA LEU A 143 36.93 -31.77 -42.75
C LEU A 143 36.10 -32.46 -41.66
N PHE A 144 36.36 -33.74 -41.42
CA PHE A 144 35.80 -34.51 -40.31
C PHE A 144 36.18 -33.90 -38.97
N ASN A 145 37.47 -33.60 -38.76
CA ASN A 145 37.96 -33.00 -37.51
C ASN A 145 37.34 -31.62 -37.27
N ALA A 146 37.21 -30.80 -38.30
CA ALA A 146 36.55 -29.49 -38.20
C ALA A 146 35.06 -29.61 -37.84
N ALA A 147 34.33 -30.52 -38.50
CA ALA A 147 32.91 -30.76 -38.21
C ALA A 147 32.69 -31.32 -36.80
N LEU A 148 33.54 -32.25 -36.35
CA LEU A 148 33.45 -32.86 -35.03
C LEU A 148 33.75 -31.85 -33.92
N THR A 149 34.75 -30.99 -34.14
CA THR A 149 35.11 -29.93 -33.20
C THR A 149 33.95 -28.93 -33.05
N GLU A 150 33.36 -28.49 -34.16
CA GLU A 150 32.22 -27.56 -34.13
C GLU A 150 30.98 -28.19 -33.48
N LEU A 151 30.65 -29.45 -33.80
CA LEU A 151 29.53 -30.14 -33.17
C LEU A 151 29.73 -30.32 -31.67
N THR A 152 30.95 -30.66 -31.24
CA THR A 152 31.31 -30.78 -29.83
C THR A 152 31.13 -29.44 -29.11
N GLU A 153 31.55 -28.34 -29.74
CA GLU A 153 31.40 -27.00 -29.20
C GLU A 153 29.92 -26.57 -29.12
N GLN A 154 29.11 -26.88 -30.14
CA GLN A 154 27.67 -26.64 -30.14
C GLN A 154 26.96 -27.40 -29.00
N MET A 155 27.30 -28.68 -28.81
CA MET A 155 26.77 -29.49 -27.70
C MET A 155 27.23 -28.97 -26.34
N ARG A 156 28.48 -28.51 -26.22
CA ARG A 156 28.99 -27.88 -25.01
C ARG A 156 28.19 -26.63 -24.64
N LYS A 157 27.89 -25.75 -25.61
CA LYS A 157 27.10 -24.53 -25.40
C LYS A 157 25.68 -24.85 -24.91
N LEU A 158 25.04 -25.88 -25.45
CA LEU A 158 23.73 -26.34 -24.97
C LEU A 158 23.79 -26.90 -23.54
N SER A 159 24.80 -27.70 -23.23
CA SER A 159 25.01 -28.25 -21.89
C SER A 159 25.19 -27.15 -20.82
N ILE A 160 25.84 -26.04 -21.17
CA ILE A 160 25.94 -24.86 -20.27
C ILE A 160 24.55 -24.32 -19.94
N ILE A 161 23.65 -24.22 -20.91
CA ILE A 161 22.28 -23.76 -20.69
C ILE A 161 21.50 -24.77 -19.84
N ASP A 162 21.66 -26.07 -20.07
CA ASP A 162 21.01 -27.09 -19.25
C ASP A 162 21.48 -27.06 -17.78
N SER A 163 22.76 -26.72 -17.55
CA SER A 163 23.30 -26.57 -16.19
C SER A 163 22.64 -25.45 -15.38
N ILE A 164 22.02 -24.47 -16.05
CA ILE A 164 21.27 -23.38 -15.41
C ILE A 164 20.12 -23.95 -14.56
N SER A 165 19.44 -25.00 -15.05
CA SER A 165 18.36 -25.67 -14.31
C SER A 165 18.86 -26.56 -13.17
N SER A 166 20.12 -26.99 -13.17
CA SER A 166 20.67 -27.79 -12.04
C SER A 166 21.08 -26.90 -10.85
N ASN A 167 21.31 -25.61 -11.07
CA ASN A 167 21.71 -24.64 -10.05
C ASN A 167 20.52 -23.97 -9.31
N MET A 168 19.30 -24.48 -9.49
CA MET A 168 18.01 -23.93 -9.00
C MET A 168 17.92 -23.73 -7.47
N GLY A 169 18.75 -24.39 -6.66
CA GLY A 169 18.65 -24.34 -5.20
C GLY A 169 19.32 -23.15 -4.51
N GLN A 170 20.20 -22.41 -5.21
CA GLN A 170 21.06 -21.38 -4.57
C GLN A 170 20.70 -19.93 -4.93
N LEU A 171 19.81 -19.72 -5.91
CA LEU A 171 19.48 -18.40 -6.41
C LEU A 171 18.22 -17.87 -5.71
N GLN A 172 18.37 -16.85 -4.87
CA GLN A 172 17.28 -16.24 -4.10
C GLN A 172 17.06 -14.75 -4.41
N ASP A 173 18.04 -14.10 -5.02
CA ASP A 173 18.16 -12.64 -5.05
C ASP A 173 18.49 -12.12 -6.45
N VAL A 174 17.63 -11.27 -7.01
CA VAL A 174 17.82 -10.65 -8.34
C VAL A 174 19.19 -9.95 -8.48
N GLU A 175 19.71 -9.28 -7.45
CA GLU A 175 20.98 -8.53 -7.56
C GLU A 175 22.22 -9.43 -7.64
N ILE A 176 22.14 -10.62 -7.06
CA ILE A 176 23.26 -11.59 -7.02
C ILE A 176 23.10 -12.61 -8.16
N SER A 177 21.86 -13.04 -8.39
CA SER A 177 21.53 -14.11 -9.32
C SER A 177 21.53 -13.67 -10.78
N ILE A 178 21.14 -12.42 -11.09
CA ILE A 178 21.18 -11.94 -12.48
C ILE A 178 22.60 -11.83 -13.03
N PRO A 179 23.58 -11.22 -12.35
CA PRO A 179 24.96 -11.19 -12.85
C PRO A 179 25.57 -12.58 -13.05
N ALA A 180 25.26 -13.53 -12.14
CA ALA A 180 25.70 -14.92 -12.28
C ALA A 180 25.07 -15.61 -13.50
N LEU A 181 23.78 -15.34 -13.75
CA LEU A 181 23.05 -15.87 -14.90
C LEU A 181 23.55 -15.27 -16.22
N GLU A 182 23.80 -13.96 -16.26
CA GLU A 182 24.41 -13.27 -17.40
C GLU A 182 25.79 -13.84 -17.74
N ASN A 183 26.63 -14.10 -16.73
CA ASN A 183 27.95 -14.72 -16.93
C ASN A 183 27.84 -16.14 -17.50
N THR A 184 26.87 -16.92 -17.02
CA THR A 184 26.62 -18.29 -17.51
C THR A 184 26.14 -18.27 -18.96
N LEU A 185 25.17 -17.42 -19.29
CA LEU A 185 24.69 -17.25 -20.66
C LEU A 185 25.77 -16.69 -21.59
N THR A 186 26.60 -15.75 -21.13
CA THR A 186 27.73 -15.22 -21.89
C THR A 186 28.75 -16.32 -22.24
N SER A 187 28.90 -17.33 -21.36
CA SER A 187 29.76 -18.49 -21.61
C SER A 187 29.21 -19.44 -22.69
N ALA A 188 27.89 -19.45 -22.91
CA ALA A 188 27.24 -20.16 -24.01
C ALA A 188 27.24 -19.35 -25.32
N PHE A 189 26.97 -18.04 -25.24
CA PHE A 189 26.99 -17.11 -26.37
C PHE A 189 28.38 -16.47 -26.54
N VAL A 190 29.39 -17.28 -26.83
CA VAL A 190 30.80 -16.84 -26.96
C VAL A 190 30.95 -15.63 -27.90
N GLY A 191 31.62 -14.58 -27.43
CA GLY A 191 31.86 -13.36 -28.21
C GLY A 191 30.68 -12.38 -28.27
N LYS A 192 29.58 -12.67 -27.55
CA LYS A 192 28.39 -11.82 -27.44
C LYS A 192 28.21 -11.35 -26.00
N GLN A 193 27.55 -10.21 -25.80
CA GLN A 193 27.24 -9.70 -24.47
C GLN A 193 25.76 -9.92 -24.15
N ILE A 194 25.50 -10.52 -22.99
CA ILE A 194 24.15 -10.75 -22.47
C ILE A 194 23.81 -9.66 -21.45
N ILE A 195 22.63 -9.09 -21.57
CA ILE A 195 22.07 -8.18 -20.56
C ILE A 195 20.64 -8.60 -20.26
N ILE A 196 20.34 -8.83 -18.99
CA ILE A 196 19.01 -9.18 -18.50
C ILE A 196 18.39 -7.96 -17.84
N TRP A 197 17.19 -7.62 -18.31
CA TRP A 197 16.38 -6.51 -17.85
C TRP A 197 15.18 -7.07 -17.09
N TYR A 198 15.27 -7.11 -15.78
CA TYR A 198 14.22 -7.65 -14.91
C TYR A 198 13.04 -6.68 -14.81
N ASN A 199 11.82 -7.18 -14.98
CA ASN A 199 10.62 -6.37 -14.84
C ASN A 199 10.33 -6.08 -13.37
N VAL A 200 10.15 -4.81 -13.03
CA VAL A 200 9.73 -4.36 -11.70
C VAL A 200 8.34 -3.72 -11.80
N PRO A 201 7.25 -4.50 -11.65
CA PRO A 201 5.89 -4.03 -11.92
C PRO A 201 5.50 -2.79 -11.11
N MET A 202 5.94 -2.70 -9.84
CA MET A 202 5.64 -1.55 -8.98
C MET A 202 6.30 -0.26 -9.45
N ALA A 203 7.47 -0.35 -10.08
CA ALA A 203 8.20 0.80 -10.60
C ALA A 203 7.83 1.11 -12.07
N LYS A 204 6.97 0.29 -12.70
CA LYS A 204 6.64 0.33 -14.13
C LYS A 204 7.89 0.48 -15.01
N ALA A 205 8.95 -0.28 -14.70
CA ALA A 205 10.24 -0.18 -15.36
C ALA A 205 10.94 -1.55 -15.44
N LEU A 206 11.76 -1.70 -16.46
CA LEU A 206 12.72 -2.78 -16.62
C LEU A 206 14.06 -2.32 -16.03
N PHE A 207 14.69 -3.17 -15.22
CA PHE A 207 15.92 -2.85 -14.52
C PHE A 207 17.01 -3.86 -14.84
N SER A 208 18.20 -3.39 -15.25
CA SER A 208 19.40 -4.23 -15.35
C SER A 208 20.25 -4.06 -14.08
N PRO A 209 20.36 -5.09 -13.22
CA PRO A 209 21.18 -5.03 -12.01
C PRO A 209 22.68 -4.82 -12.31
N THR A 210 23.18 -5.48 -13.35
CA THR A 210 24.59 -5.44 -13.74
C THR A 210 25.01 -4.05 -14.22
N HIS A 211 24.14 -3.38 -14.98
CA HIS A 211 24.42 -2.05 -15.52
C HIS A 211 23.85 -0.90 -14.68
N LYS A 212 23.08 -1.22 -13.63
CA LYS A 212 22.37 -0.27 -12.76
C LYS A 212 21.62 0.78 -13.58
N TRP A 213 20.81 0.30 -14.52
CA TRP A 213 20.10 1.13 -15.49
C TRP A 213 18.63 0.72 -15.56
N ARG A 214 17.76 1.69 -15.78
CA ARG A 214 16.31 1.47 -15.94
C ARG A 214 15.82 1.92 -17.30
N VAL A 215 14.86 1.18 -17.84
CA VAL A 215 14.17 1.50 -19.10
C VAL A 215 12.67 1.37 -18.85
N GLU A 216 11.90 2.40 -19.20
CA GLU A 216 10.44 2.35 -19.13
C GLU A 216 9.88 1.48 -20.28
N PRO A 217 8.80 0.72 -20.06
CA PRO A 217 8.08 0.05 -21.15
C PRO A 217 7.72 1.03 -22.26
N GLY A 218 7.85 0.60 -23.52
CA GLY A 218 7.63 1.42 -24.72
C GLY A 218 8.79 2.35 -25.12
N LYS A 219 9.80 2.57 -24.25
CA LYS A 219 10.98 3.40 -24.56
C LYS A 219 12.18 2.56 -25.03
N GLY A 220 12.79 2.98 -26.14
CA GLY A 220 13.95 2.32 -26.72
C GLY A 220 13.69 0.89 -27.18
N ILE A 221 14.74 0.21 -27.60
CA ILE A 221 14.64 -1.16 -28.13
C ILE A 221 14.10 -2.13 -27.06
N VAL A 222 14.62 -2.04 -25.84
CA VAL A 222 14.27 -2.94 -24.74
C VAL A 222 12.83 -2.71 -24.26
N GLY A 223 12.43 -1.45 -24.07
CA GLY A 223 11.08 -1.12 -23.62
C GLY A 223 10.01 -1.48 -24.64
N ARG A 224 10.26 -1.29 -25.94
CA ARG A 224 9.33 -1.71 -27.00
C ARG A 224 9.24 -3.23 -27.14
N ALA A 225 10.35 -3.94 -26.96
CA ALA A 225 10.35 -5.41 -26.92
C ALA A 225 9.49 -5.92 -25.76
N ALA A 226 9.62 -5.33 -24.57
CA ALA A 226 8.79 -5.65 -23.40
C ALA A 226 7.29 -5.40 -23.64
N GLU A 227 6.94 -4.26 -24.24
CA GLU A 227 5.54 -3.88 -24.51
C GLU A 227 4.87 -4.83 -25.52
N ARG A 228 5.59 -5.21 -26.57
CA ARG A 228 5.05 -6.10 -27.62
C ARG A 228 5.13 -7.59 -27.27
N GLN A 229 5.84 -7.96 -26.19
CA GLN A 229 6.10 -9.33 -25.75
C GLN A 229 6.47 -10.32 -26.88
N LYS A 230 7.19 -9.86 -27.91
CA LYS A 230 7.62 -10.67 -29.04
C LYS A 230 9.12 -10.54 -29.26
N ARG A 231 9.81 -11.67 -29.47
CA ARG A 231 11.24 -11.68 -29.81
C ARG A 231 11.47 -10.88 -31.08
N ARG A 232 12.51 -10.04 -31.08
CA ARG A 232 12.94 -9.24 -32.23
C ARG A 232 14.44 -9.40 -32.42
N ILE A 233 14.85 -9.65 -33.66
CA ILE A 233 16.25 -9.63 -34.09
C ILE A 233 16.41 -8.37 -34.93
N LEU A 234 17.31 -7.47 -34.51
CA LEU A 234 17.56 -6.20 -35.19
C LEU A 234 18.97 -6.23 -35.77
N SER A 235 19.04 -6.42 -37.08
CA SER A 235 20.24 -6.20 -37.89
C SER A 235 20.41 -4.68 -38.03
N ASN A 236 21.48 -4.12 -37.46
CA ASN A 236 21.71 -2.67 -37.29
C ASN A 236 20.73 -1.95 -36.33
N PRO A 237 20.95 -2.04 -35.01
CA PRO A 237 20.07 -1.44 -34.01
C PRO A 237 19.90 0.07 -34.14
N LYS A 238 20.88 0.82 -34.65
CA LYS A 238 20.82 2.28 -34.81
C LYS A 238 19.79 2.75 -35.83
N GLU A 239 19.57 1.97 -36.88
CA GLU A 239 18.64 2.29 -37.96
C GLU A 239 17.22 1.79 -37.66
N SER A 240 17.03 1.07 -36.56
CA SER A 240 15.72 0.59 -36.14
C SER A 240 14.83 1.73 -35.67
N GLU A 241 13.56 1.68 -36.05
CA GLU A 241 12.51 2.58 -35.52
C GLU A 241 12.34 2.50 -33.99
N TRP A 242 12.88 1.45 -33.37
CA TRP A 242 12.81 1.25 -31.92
C TRP A 242 13.97 1.94 -31.18
N TYR A 243 14.99 2.39 -31.90
CA TYR A 243 16.17 3.01 -31.32
C TYR A 243 15.84 4.36 -30.68
N ASN A 244 16.26 4.54 -29.44
CA ASN A 244 16.22 5.82 -28.74
C ASN A 244 17.62 6.18 -28.24
N ALA A 245 18.19 7.27 -28.74
CA ALA A 245 19.56 7.67 -28.43
C ALA A 245 19.82 7.90 -26.93
N GLU A 246 18.82 8.28 -26.15
CA GLU A 246 18.95 8.51 -24.70
C GLU A 246 19.07 7.19 -23.91
N SER A 247 18.28 6.17 -24.27
CA SER A 247 18.30 4.88 -23.56
C SER A 247 19.27 3.86 -24.15
N ASP A 248 19.50 3.91 -25.47
CA ASP A 248 20.06 2.79 -26.24
C ASP A 248 21.52 3.04 -26.67
N SER A 249 21.99 4.28 -26.72
CA SER A 249 23.39 4.61 -27.10
C SER A 249 24.40 3.89 -26.22
N LYS A 250 24.18 3.90 -24.90
CA LYS A 250 25.07 3.25 -23.92
C LYS A 250 25.29 1.75 -24.16
N PHE A 251 24.33 1.04 -24.75
CA PHE A 251 24.35 -0.41 -24.88
C PHE A 251 24.49 -0.90 -26.32
N PHE A 252 24.00 -0.13 -27.30
CA PHE A 252 23.84 -0.58 -28.68
C PHE A 252 24.55 0.32 -29.71
N GLU A 253 25.39 1.27 -29.28
CA GLU A 253 26.03 2.22 -30.20
C GLU A 253 27.06 1.57 -31.14
N SER A 254 27.75 0.52 -30.70
CA SER A 254 28.84 -0.13 -31.44
C SER A 254 28.56 -1.61 -31.77
N VAL A 255 27.28 -2.01 -31.85
CA VAL A 255 26.87 -3.41 -32.07
C VAL A 255 26.24 -3.58 -33.44
N THR A 256 26.50 -4.71 -34.10
CA THR A 256 26.00 -5.01 -35.45
C THR A 256 24.63 -5.67 -35.43
N CYS A 257 24.33 -6.39 -34.34
CA CYS A 257 23.06 -7.06 -34.14
C CYS A 257 22.67 -7.00 -32.65
N VAL A 258 21.39 -6.78 -32.39
CA VAL A 258 20.80 -7.06 -31.07
C VAL A 258 19.60 -7.98 -31.20
N VAL A 259 19.56 -8.99 -30.34
CA VAL A 259 18.39 -9.84 -30.14
C VAL A 259 17.75 -9.46 -28.83
N CYS A 260 16.46 -9.15 -28.87
CA CYS A 260 15.68 -8.83 -27.68
C CYS A 260 14.59 -9.87 -27.53
N SER A 261 14.62 -10.58 -26.41
CA SER A 261 13.70 -11.65 -26.09
C SER A 261 12.96 -11.35 -24.78
N PRO A 262 11.66 -11.07 -24.85
CA PRO A 262 10.81 -10.99 -23.68
C PRO A 262 10.56 -12.38 -23.09
N ILE A 263 10.85 -12.54 -21.80
CA ILE A 263 10.59 -13.75 -21.03
C ILE A 263 9.34 -13.51 -20.19
N ALA A 264 8.28 -14.28 -20.46
CA ALA A 264 7.02 -14.22 -19.75
C ALA A 264 6.80 -15.47 -18.89
N ASP A 265 6.00 -15.34 -17.85
CA ASP A 265 5.55 -16.47 -17.05
C ASP A 265 4.65 -17.39 -17.90
N PRO A 266 4.93 -18.71 -17.96
CA PRO A 266 4.16 -19.63 -18.80
C PRO A 266 2.68 -19.78 -18.40
N LEU A 267 2.35 -19.52 -17.13
CA LEU A 267 1.00 -19.67 -16.59
C LEU A 267 0.22 -18.35 -16.63
N THR A 268 0.87 -17.24 -16.32
CA THR A 268 0.20 -15.92 -16.19
C THR A 268 0.38 -15.01 -17.40
N HIS A 269 1.26 -15.39 -18.33
CA HIS A 269 1.69 -14.58 -19.48
C HIS A 269 2.27 -13.19 -19.11
N GLN A 270 2.51 -12.92 -17.82
CA GLN A 270 3.09 -11.67 -17.37
C GLN A 270 4.57 -11.62 -17.71
N LEU A 271 5.05 -10.46 -18.16
CA LEU A 271 6.46 -10.22 -18.42
C LEU A 271 7.28 -10.34 -17.12
N ILE A 272 8.27 -11.23 -17.11
CA ILE A 272 9.23 -11.38 -16.01
C ILE A 272 10.49 -10.58 -16.29
N ALA A 273 11.04 -10.67 -17.50
CA ALA A 273 12.25 -9.98 -17.89
C ALA A 273 12.35 -9.82 -19.41
N VAL A 274 13.28 -9.00 -19.88
CA VAL A 274 13.75 -9.00 -21.27
C VAL A 274 15.22 -9.39 -21.27
N VAL A 275 15.59 -10.42 -22.03
CA VAL A 275 16.98 -10.81 -22.26
C VAL A 275 17.43 -10.20 -23.57
N THR A 276 18.56 -9.51 -23.54
CA THR A 276 19.17 -8.92 -24.73
C THR A 276 20.53 -9.53 -24.99
N VAL A 277 20.77 -9.92 -26.24
CA VAL A 277 22.05 -10.44 -26.72
C VAL A 277 22.59 -9.47 -27.75
N THR A 278 23.72 -8.84 -27.45
CA THR A 278 24.39 -7.95 -28.39
C THR A 278 25.59 -8.65 -29.01
N ALA A 279 25.76 -8.49 -30.33
CA ALA A 279 26.85 -9.09 -31.08
C ALA A 279 27.52 -8.07 -32.00
N LYS A 280 28.83 -8.24 -32.20
CA LYS A 280 29.61 -7.57 -33.26
C LYS A 280 29.75 -8.45 -34.52
N SER A 281 29.19 -9.65 -34.48
CA SER A 281 29.14 -10.62 -35.57
C SER A 281 27.71 -10.78 -36.09
N ALA A 282 27.54 -11.50 -37.21
CA ALA A 282 26.23 -11.93 -37.67
C ALA A 282 25.57 -12.89 -36.65
N TRP A 283 24.24 -12.90 -36.65
CA TRP A 283 23.42 -13.82 -35.87
C TRP A 283 23.15 -15.08 -36.67
N THR A 284 23.56 -16.24 -36.17
CA THR A 284 23.45 -17.51 -36.93
C THR A 284 22.16 -18.26 -36.63
N ALA A 285 21.85 -19.29 -37.42
CA ALA A 285 20.73 -20.18 -37.13
C ALA A 285 20.97 -20.98 -35.83
N PHE A 286 22.21 -21.37 -35.55
CA PHE A 286 22.57 -22.00 -34.27
C PHE A 286 22.37 -21.06 -33.08
N ASP A 287 22.70 -19.76 -33.20
CA ASP A 287 22.40 -18.77 -32.15
C ASP A 287 20.90 -18.66 -31.86
N THR A 288 20.07 -18.80 -32.89
CA THR A 288 18.62 -18.83 -32.76
C THR A 288 18.15 -20.06 -31.98
N LEU A 289 18.68 -21.24 -32.32
CA LEU A 289 18.40 -22.49 -31.61
C LEU A 289 18.85 -22.42 -30.14
N LEU A 290 20.03 -21.85 -29.88
CA LEU A 290 20.55 -21.67 -28.54
C LEU A 290 19.67 -20.73 -27.71
N MET A 291 19.14 -19.67 -28.34
CA MET A 291 18.19 -18.75 -27.71
C MET A 291 16.83 -19.41 -27.43
N ASP A 292 16.31 -20.21 -28.36
CA ASP A 292 15.08 -21.00 -28.16
C ASP A 292 15.23 -21.93 -26.95
N HIS A 293 16.38 -22.60 -26.83
CA HIS A 293 16.69 -23.47 -25.70
C HIS A 293 16.75 -22.68 -24.40
N ALA A 294 17.40 -21.52 -24.37
CA ALA A 294 17.45 -20.63 -23.20
C ALA A 294 16.04 -20.17 -22.77
N GLU A 295 15.21 -19.75 -23.72
CA GLU A 295 13.84 -19.30 -23.44
C GLU A 295 12.95 -20.38 -22.84
N SER A 296 13.21 -21.65 -23.15
CA SER A 296 12.48 -22.76 -22.52
C SER A 296 12.81 -22.95 -21.03
N LYS A 297 14.00 -22.52 -20.59
CA LYS A 297 14.52 -22.76 -19.23
C LYS A 297 14.44 -21.53 -18.31
N LEU A 298 14.57 -20.33 -18.88
CA LEU A 298 14.63 -19.07 -18.13
C LEU A 298 13.35 -18.68 -17.36
N PRO A 299 12.11 -18.92 -17.85
CA PRO A 299 10.90 -18.46 -17.17
C PRO A 299 10.77 -18.97 -15.74
N HIS A 300 10.97 -20.28 -15.53
CA HIS A 300 10.88 -20.89 -14.20
C HIS A 300 11.94 -20.34 -13.25
N LEU A 301 13.18 -20.14 -13.73
CA LEU A 301 14.25 -19.59 -12.90
C LEU A 301 13.99 -18.13 -12.54
N LEU A 302 13.69 -17.28 -13.53
CA LEU A 302 13.48 -15.85 -13.30
C LEU A 302 12.23 -15.56 -12.45
N ALA A 303 11.19 -16.41 -12.54
CA ALA A 303 10.00 -16.32 -11.69
C ALA A 303 10.30 -16.65 -10.21
N THR A 304 11.28 -17.53 -9.93
CA THR A 304 11.67 -17.86 -8.55
C THR A 304 12.55 -16.79 -7.91
N LEU A 305 13.22 -15.95 -8.71
CA LEU A 305 14.03 -14.86 -8.20
C LEU A 305 13.15 -13.84 -7.49
N LYS A 306 13.50 -13.54 -6.24
CA LYS A 306 12.91 -12.44 -5.49
C LYS A 306 13.90 -11.28 -5.51
N ILE A 307 13.44 -10.07 -5.79
CA ILE A 307 14.28 -8.87 -5.56
C ILE A 307 14.76 -8.90 -4.10
N SER A 308 16.04 -8.56 -3.81
CA SER A 308 16.55 -8.38 -2.44
C SER A 308 15.84 -7.26 -1.70
N ALA A 309 14.61 -7.54 -1.34
CA ALA A 309 13.97 -6.93 -0.21
C ALA A 309 14.52 -7.59 1.07
N SER A 310 15.83 -7.80 1.27
CA SER A 310 16.32 -8.19 2.61
C SER A 310 16.15 -7.02 3.58
N ARG A 311 16.51 -5.80 3.13
CA ARG A 311 16.25 -4.53 3.83
C ARG A 311 14.78 -4.11 3.77
N ILE A 312 14.13 -4.28 2.63
CA ILE A 312 12.71 -3.89 2.46
C ILE A 312 11.75 -4.91 3.11
N ARG A 313 12.00 -6.23 3.09
CA ARG A 313 11.20 -7.24 3.84
C ARG A 313 11.47 -7.22 5.32
N SER A 314 12.70 -7.01 5.81
CA SER A 314 12.91 -6.81 7.26
C SER A 314 12.21 -5.53 7.73
N THR A 315 12.26 -4.46 6.93
CA THR A 315 11.53 -3.20 7.19
C THR A 315 10.00 -3.37 7.09
N LEU A 316 9.48 -4.05 6.07
CA LEU A 316 8.07 -4.40 5.91
C LEU A 316 7.62 -5.37 7.01
N ALA A 317 8.47 -6.31 7.44
CA ALA A 317 8.20 -7.23 8.54
C ALA A 317 8.10 -6.47 9.86
N ILE A 318 9.03 -5.55 10.16
CA ILE A 318 8.98 -4.65 11.33
C ILE A 318 7.73 -3.77 11.31
N LEU A 319 7.38 -3.20 10.15
CA LEU A 319 6.18 -2.37 10.00
C LEU A 319 4.89 -3.21 10.12
N SER A 320 4.87 -4.42 9.55
CA SER A 320 3.74 -5.36 9.64
C SER A 320 3.56 -5.96 11.04
N SER A 321 4.64 -6.25 11.76
CA SER A 321 4.58 -6.69 13.15
C SER A 321 4.14 -5.57 14.09
N ALA A 322 4.53 -4.32 13.80
CA ALA A 322 4.06 -3.16 14.54
C ALA A 322 2.56 -2.87 14.31
N THR A 323 2.02 -3.16 13.12
CA THR A 323 0.58 -2.99 12.83
C THR A 323 -0.33 -3.96 13.57
N GLY A 324 0.16 -5.14 13.94
CA GLY A 324 -0.62 -6.15 14.67
C GLY A 324 -0.64 -5.97 16.19
N ALA A 325 0.42 -5.40 16.77
CA ALA A 325 0.65 -5.43 18.22
C ALA A 325 0.67 -4.06 18.93
N GLU A 326 0.91 -2.94 18.23
CA GLU A 326 1.17 -1.65 18.89
C GLU A 326 0.03 -0.63 18.70
N LEU A 327 -0.80 -0.45 19.73
CA LEU A 327 -1.84 0.58 19.81
C LEU A 327 -1.31 2.03 19.97
N LYS A 328 0.02 2.26 19.89
CA LYS A 328 0.66 3.55 20.18
C LYS A 328 1.39 4.11 18.96
N GLN A 329 1.12 5.37 18.61
CA GLN A 329 1.65 6.04 17.40
C GLN A 329 3.17 6.22 17.40
N ARG A 330 3.78 6.38 18.58
CA ARG A 330 5.21 6.74 18.72
C ARG A 330 6.17 5.58 18.39
N PRO A 331 5.99 4.38 18.97
CA PRO A 331 6.78 3.21 18.60
C PRO A 331 6.79 2.94 17.09
N LEU A 332 5.63 3.02 16.44
CA LEU A 332 5.50 2.83 15.00
C LEU A 332 6.35 3.80 14.18
N ILE A 333 6.33 5.11 14.53
CA ILE A 333 7.15 6.13 13.86
C ILE A 333 8.64 5.89 14.12
N SER A 334 9.00 5.52 15.36
CA SER A 334 10.39 5.20 15.73
C SER A 334 10.92 4.01 14.94
N ASN A 335 10.12 2.95 14.83
CA ASN A 335 10.44 1.75 14.06
C ASN A 335 10.56 2.07 12.56
N ALA A 336 9.66 2.89 12.02
CA ALA A 336 9.75 3.36 10.63
C ALA A 336 11.05 4.14 10.37
N CYS A 337 11.41 5.08 11.26
CA CYS A 337 12.66 5.84 11.14
C CYS A 337 13.90 4.93 11.26
N GLN A 338 13.90 3.99 12.21
CA GLN A 338 15.01 3.05 12.38
C GLN A 338 15.18 2.14 11.16
N SER A 339 14.07 1.69 10.58
CA SER A 339 14.08 0.88 9.36
C SER A 339 14.59 1.65 8.15
N LEU A 340 14.15 2.90 7.94
CA LEU A 340 14.70 3.77 6.89
C LEU A 340 16.21 3.98 7.07
N LYS A 341 16.65 4.20 8.32
CA LYS A 341 18.06 4.37 8.66
C LYS A 341 18.90 3.15 8.27
N SER A 342 18.42 1.96 8.62
CA SER A 342 19.05 0.68 8.29
C SER A 342 19.06 0.43 6.76
N ALA A 343 17.92 0.64 6.11
CA ALA A 343 17.75 0.37 4.68
C ALA A 343 18.68 1.23 3.82
N LEU A 344 18.78 2.52 4.13
CA LEU A 344 19.59 3.48 3.39
C LEU A 344 21.04 3.55 3.85
N ASN A 345 21.41 2.83 4.92
CA ASN A 345 22.73 2.91 5.55
C ASN A 345 23.16 4.36 5.82
N CYS A 346 22.33 5.11 6.55
CA CYS A 346 22.56 6.53 6.85
C CYS A 346 22.74 6.80 8.34
N GLU A 347 23.19 8.00 8.68
CA GLU A 347 23.38 8.44 10.07
C GLU A 347 22.03 8.66 10.76
N VAL A 348 21.10 9.32 10.08
CA VAL A 348 19.77 9.63 10.59
C VAL A 348 18.72 9.53 9.49
N ALA A 349 17.58 8.95 9.83
CA ALA A 349 16.34 9.05 9.07
C ALA A 349 15.25 9.62 9.96
N GLN A 350 14.47 10.55 9.43
CA GLN A 350 13.41 11.27 10.12
C GLN A 350 12.17 11.38 9.24
N ILE A 351 10.99 11.36 9.86
CA ILE A 351 9.71 11.57 9.20
C ILE A 351 9.11 12.88 9.69
N PHE A 352 8.78 13.76 8.75
CA PHE A 352 8.08 15.01 8.96
C PHE A 352 6.62 14.84 8.52
N PHE A 353 5.66 15.20 9.37
CA PHE A 353 4.24 15.24 9.03
C PHE A 353 3.86 16.64 8.61
N VAL A 354 3.07 16.75 7.55
CA VAL A 354 2.61 18.04 7.03
C VAL A 354 1.21 18.31 7.56
N ASN A 355 1.01 19.48 8.16
CA ASN A 355 -0.32 19.98 8.51
C ASN A 355 -0.65 21.19 7.63
N TRP A 356 -1.37 20.94 6.53
CA TRP A 356 -1.76 21.96 5.56
C TRP A 356 -2.67 23.03 6.15
N GLN A 357 -3.60 22.67 7.03
CA GLN A 357 -4.51 23.62 7.68
C GLN A 357 -3.78 24.65 8.56
N ARG A 358 -2.67 24.23 9.18
CA ARG A 358 -1.88 25.09 10.08
C ARG A 358 -0.60 25.63 9.43
N GLY A 359 -0.30 25.23 8.19
CA GLY A 359 0.94 25.60 7.50
C GLY A 359 2.22 25.20 8.25
N ALA A 360 2.24 24.02 8.86
CA ALA A 360 3.34 23.60 9.74
C ALA A 360 3.81 22.16 9.48
N LEU A 361 5.11 21.93 9.66
CA LEU A 361 5.72 20.61 9.78
C LEU A 361 5.76 20.16 11.24
N GLU A 362 5.51 18.88 11.46
CA GLU A 362 5.56 18.25 12.78
C GLU A 362 6.46 17.02 12.73
N PHE A 363 7.41 16.89 13.64
CA PHE A 363 8.33 15.76 13.65
C PHE A 363 8.74 15.39 15.07
N TYR A 364 9.34 14.22 15.22
CA TYR A 364 9.87 13.73 16.49
C TYR A 364 11.40 13.82 16.42
N GLY A 365 12.01 14.61 17.32
CA GLY A 365 13.46 14.75 17.40
C GLY A 365 14.17 13.50 17.94
N SER A 366 15.51 13.48 17.89
CA SER A 366 16.35 12.37 18.37
C SER A 366 16.36 12.18 19.89
N GLY A 367 15.91 13.19 20.65
CA GLY A 367 15.76 13.13 22.11
C GLY A 367 14.39 12.64 22.56
N VAL A 368 14.33 12.04 23.75
CA VAL A 368 13.12 11.45 24.35
C VAL A 368 11.95 12.45 24.40
N GLY A 369 11.00 12.33 23.47
CA GLY A 369 9.58 12.46 23.76
C GLY A 369 8.84 13.77 23.43
N LYS A 370 9.47 14.83 22.91
CA LYS A 370 8.74 16.06 22.50
C LYS A 370 8.56 16.15 20.98
N LYS A 371 7.29 16.19 20.57
CA LYS A 371 6.88 16.52 19.20
C LYS A 371 7.25 17.98 18.94
N GLN A 372 8.11 18.21 17.97
CA GLN A 372 8.51 19.54 17.54
C GLN A 372 7.61 19.99 16.40
N ARG A 373 7.30 21.29 16.36
CA ARG A 373 6.51 21.91 15.30
C ARG A 373 7.28 23.10 14.75
N LEU A 374 7.33 23.20 13.44
CA LEU A 374 7.96 24.30 12.72
C LEU A 374 7.02 24.82 11.63
N PRO A 375 6.92 26.14 11.41
CA PRO A 375 6.24 26.68 10.23
C PRO A 375 6.86 26.13 8.94
N LEU A 376 6.06 25.91 7.89
CA LEU A 376 6.53 25.41 6.59
C LEU A 376 7.67 26.28 6.03
N ALA A 377 7.59 27.61 6.18
CA ALA A 377 8.62 28.55 5.74
C ALA A 377 10.01 28.33 6.37
N GLN A 378 10.08 27.65 7.53
CA GLN A 378 11.32 27.35 8.24
C GLN A 378 11.72 25.87 8.14
N GLY A 379 10.92 25.05 7.44
CA GLY A 379 11.06 23.60 7.39
C GLY A 379 12.13 23.07 6.44
N GLY A 380 12.86 23.96 5.76
CA GLY A 380 14.04 23.60 4.99
C GLY A 380 13.76 22.69 3.79
N ILE A 381 14.69 21.75 3.55
CA ILE A 381 14.59 20.76 2.46
C ILE A 381 13.31 19.91 2.61
N ALA A 382 12.91 19.59 3.84
CA ALA A 382 11.69 18.82 4.09
C ALA A 382 10.41 19.57 3.70
N ALA A 383 10.35 20.88 3.95
CA ALA A 383 9.20 21.71 3.54
C ALA A 383 9.14 21.89 2.02
N PHE A 384 10.30 22.02 1.37
CA PHE A 384 10.36 22.09 -0.08
C PHE A 384 9.80 20.82 -0.72
N VAL A 385 10.26 19.64 -0.29
CA VAL A 385 9.74 18.35 -0.80
C VAL A 385 8.25 18.19 -0.52
N ALA A 386 7.75 18.68 0.61
CA ALA A 386 6.32 18.66 0.91
C ALA A 386 5.49 19.50 -0.06
N GLN A 387 6.03 20.61 -0.56
CA GLN A 387 5.35 21.54 -1.46
C GLN A 387 5.50 21.16 -2.94
N ASP A 388 6.71 20.75 -3.32
CA ASP A 388 7.07 20.41 -4.69
C ASP A 388 6.60 19.00 -5.09
N GLY A 389 6.58 18.07 -4.12
CA GLY A 389 6.11 16.71 -4.33
C GLY A 389 7.08 15.81 -5.10
N ASN A 390 8.32 16.24 -5.32
CA ASN A 390 9.36 15.44 -5.96
C ASN A 390 10.44 15.02 -4.97
N LEU A 391 11.09 13.88 -5.26
CA LEU A 391 12.26 13.43 -4.51
C LEU A 391 13.43 14.40 -4.71
N VAL A 392 14.11 14.73 -3.62
CA VAL A 392 15.34 15.52 -3.63
C VAL A 392 16.48 14.63 -3.18
N ASN A 393 17.55 14.55 -3.98
CA ASN A 393 18.81 13.90 -3.62
C ASN A 393 19.96 14.89 -3.87
N ILE A 394 20.57 15.38 -2.80
CA ILE A 394 21.64 16.37 -2.88
C ILE A 394 22.92 15.86 -2.16
N PRO A 395 24.10 15.95 -2.80
CA PRO A 395 25.39 15.59 -2.20
C PRO A 395 25.76 16.39 -0.95
N VAL A 396 25.34 17.65 -0.88
CA VAL A 396 25.69 18.57 0.20
C VAL A 396 24.46 19.40 0.59
N ALA A 397 23.96 19.23 1.81
CA ALA A 397 22.73 19.86 2.28
C ALA A 397 22.72 21.39 2.10
N SER A 398 23.83 22.07 2.45
CA SER A 398 23.95 23.54 2.36
C SER A 398 23.87 24.12 0.95
N GLN A 399 24.03 23.30 -0.07
CA GLN A 399 23.91 23.75 -1.47
C GLN A 399 22.46 23.82 -1.93
N HIS A 400 21.50 23.26 -1.18
CA HIS A 400 20.09 23.31 -1.54
C HIS A 400 19.53 24.73 -1.33
N PRO A 401 18.79 25.32 -2.29
CA PRO A 401 18.24 26.68 -2.16
C PRO A 401 17.35 26.88 -0.94
N HIS A 402 16.63 25.83 -0.56
CA HIS A 402 15.73 25.82 0.61
C HIS A 402 16.38 25.26 1.88
N PHE A 403 17.71 25.30 2.01
CA PHE A 403 18.38 24.85 3.23
C PHE A 403 17.96 25.65 4.48
N SER A 404 17.62 24.98 5.58
CA SER A 404 17.27 25.63 6.85
C SER A 404 18.34 25.43 7.92
N LYS A 405 18.86 26.52 8.48
CA LYS A 405 19.76 26.50 9.64
C LYS A 405 19.11 25.95 10.92
N ILE A 406 17.78 25.80 10.94
CA ILE A 406 17.07 25.29 12.11
C ILE A 406 17.01 23.75 12.08
N VAL A 407 16.81 23.16 10.89
CA VAL A 407 16.50 21.73 10.74
C VAL A 407 17.62 20.94 10.07
N ASP A 408 18.38 21.58 9.17
CA ASP A 408 19.36 20.90 8.33
C ASP A 408 20.82 21.19 8.75
N ASP A 409 21.04 22.09 9.71
CA ASP A 409 22.39 22.61 10.05
C ASP A 409 23.34 21.58 10.63
N GLU A 410 22.81 20.65 11.43
CA GLU A 410 23.58 19.53 11.98
C GLU A 410 24.24 18.67 10.88
N TYR A 411 23.63 18.65 9.69
CA TYR A 411 24.06 17.86 8.53
C TYR A 411 24.49 18.74 7.34
N ARG A 412 24.89 20.00 7.60
CA ARG A 412 25.18 21.02 6.58
C ARG A 412 26.09 20.56 5.43
N SER A 413 27.13 19.77 5.73
CA SER A 413 28.12 19.27 4.77
C SER A 413 27.88 17.81 4.34
N ARG A 414 26.80 17.19 4.80
CA ARG A 414 26.48 15.78 4.52
C ARG A 414 25.51 15.67 3.34
N PRO A 415 25.48 14.51 2.66
CA PRO A 415 24.45 14.23 1.67
C PRO A 415 23.08 14.07 2.34
N VAL A 416 22.05 14.49 1.63
CA VAL A 416 20.65 14.44 2.07
C VAL A 416 19.79 13.89 0.93
N ILE A 417 18.90 12.98 1.27
CA ILE A 417 17.86 12.50 0.37
C ILE A 417 16.50 12.57 1.06
N ALA A 418 15.49 13.06 0.36
CA ALA A 418 14.15 13.29 0.90
C ALA A 418 13.09 12.92 -0.12
N ALA A 419 12.06 12.19 0.32
CA ALA A 419 10.95 11.76 -0.53
C ALA A 419 9.60 12.10 0.10
N PRO A 420 8.61 12.52 -0.72
CA PRO A 420 7.27 12.78 -0.25
C PRO A 420 6.56 11.48 0.14
N MET A 421 5.73 11.56 1.17
CA MET A 421 4.85 10.47 1.60
C MET A 421 3.44 10.79 1.16
N ILE A 422 3.01 10.13 0.09
CA ILE A 422 1.73 10.36 -0.58
C ILE A 422 0.69 9.38 -0.05
N ASN A 423 -0.51 9.87 0.23
CA ASN A 423 -1.64 9.01 0.54
C ASN A 423 -2.47 8.73 -0.72
N GLU A 424 -2.23 7.58 -1.36
CA GLU A 424 -2.94 7.14 -2.57
C GLU A 424 -4.45 6.91 -2.36
N SER A 425 -4.93 6.79 -1.12
CA SER A 425 -6.37 6.62 -0.84
C SER A 425 -7.17 7.92 -0.91
N SER A 426 -6.50 9.06 -1.09
CA SER A 426 -7.13 10.37 -1.21
C SER A 426 -7.21 10.77 -2.68
N ALA A 427 -8.38 11.22 -3.14
CA ALA A 427 -8.62 11.59 -4.55
C ALA A 427 -7.61 12.61 -5.13
N ASN A 428 -6.89 13.34 -4.28
CA ASN A 428 -5.96 14.40 -4.65
C ASN A 428 -4.47 14.05 -4.44
N HIS A 429 -4.09 12.79 -4.18
CA HIS A 429 -2.68 12.40 -3.90
C HIS A 429 -2.03 13.30 -2.83
N GLU A 430 -2.75 13.51 -1.72
CA GLU A 430 -2.31 14.45 -0.69
C GLU A 430 -0.99 13.98 -0.04
N ILE A 431 0.01 14.86 -0.04
CA ILE A 431 1.26 14.65 0.67
C ILE A 431 0.98 14.88 2.15
N PHE A 432 1.02 13.83 2.95
CA PHE A 432 0.77 13.94 4.39
C PHE A 432 2.06 13.93 5.22
N GLY A 433 3.20 13.64 4.58
CA GLY A 433 4.51 13.67 5.23
C GLY A 433 5.69 13.66 4.25
N VAL A 434 6.89 13.71 4.79
CA VAL A 434 8.16 13.65 4.06
C VAL A 434 9.12 12.78 4.86
N ALA A 435 9.73 11.79 4.20
CA ALA A 435 10.79 10.97 4.76
C ALA A 435 12.14 11.55 4.34
N VAL A 436 13.01 11.86 5.31
CA VAL A 436 14.31 12.49 5.08
C VAL A 436 15.42 11.64 5.69
N ALA A 437 16.42 11.29 4.89
CA ALA A 437 17.62 10.60 5.31
C ALA A 437 18.86 11.48 5.10
N ARG A 438 19.77 11.48 6.07
CA ARG A 438 20.95 12.36 6.10
C ARG A 438 22.20 11.57 6.45
N GLY A 439 23.34 11.94 5.85
CA GLY A 439 24.65 11.37 6.15
C GLY A 439 24.77 9.91 5.73
N LYS A 440 24.91 9.64 4.43
CA LYS A 440 25.18 8.30 3.91
C LYS A 440 26.49 7.76 4.49
N ARG A 441 26.47 6.52 5.00
CA ARG A 441 27.67 5.84 5.50
C ARG A 441 28.37 5.10 4.36
N GLY A 442 29.69 5.26 4.27
CA GLY A 442 30.52 4.60 3.26
C GLY A 442 30.45 5.21 1.84
N SER A 443 29.75 6.34 1.65
CA SER A 443 29.71 7.08 0.39
C SER A 443 29.48 8.57 0.66
N MET A 444 29.99 9.42 -0.24
CA MET A 444 29.79 10.87 -0.20
C MET A 444 28.41 11.31 -0.71
N THR A 445 27.66 10.43 -1.40
CA THR A 445 26.34 10.71 -1.96
C THR A 445 25.39 9.52 -1.78
N PHE A 446 24.08 9.81 -1.76
CA PHE A 446 23.07 8.76 -1.91
C PHE A 446 22.98 8.33 -3.37
N THR A 447 22.94 7.02 -3.59
CA THR A 447 22.86 6.41 -4.92
C THR A 447 21.44 6.45 -5.47
N GLU A 448 21.26 6.20 -6.77
CA GLU A 448 19.92 6.04 -7.35
C GLU A 448 19.14 4.87 -6.71
N HIS A 449 19.84 3.81 -6.29
CA HIS A 449 19.23 2.72 -5.54
C HIS A 449 18.68 3.19 -4.18
N ASP A 450 19.39 4.08 -3.49
CA ASP A 450 18.92 4.67 -2.24
C ASP A 450 17.66 5.53 -2.47
N ALA A 451 17.58 6.24 -3.60
CA ALA A 451 16.39 7.00 -3.99
C ALA A 451 15.18 6.10 -4.19
N ILE A 452 15.32 5.05 -5.02
CA ILE A 452 14.26 4.07 -5.28
C ILE A 452 13.81 3.38 -3.99
N SER A 453 14.77 3.03 -3.12
CA SER A 453 14.50 2.42 -1.82
C SER A 453 13.71 3.36 -0.92
N LEU A 454 14.09 4.65 -0.87
CA LEU A 454 13.40 5.64 -0.05
C LEU A 454 11.98 5.88 -0.56
N GLU A 455 11.76 6.04 -1.87
CA GLU A 455 10.42 6.21 -2.44
C GLU A 455 9.51 5.03 -2.09
N SER A 456 9.99 3.81 -2.35
CA SER A 456 9.23 2.58 -2.07
C SER A 456 8.88 2.44 -0.59
N LEU A 457 9.85 2.68 0.30
CA LEU A 457 9.63 2.62 1.74
C LEU A 457 8.72 3.75 2.23
N SER A 458 8.85 4.95 1.66
CA SER A 458 8.02 6.10 2.01
C SER A 458 6.54 5.83 1.70
N ALA A 459 6.22 5.17 0.59
CA ALA A 459 4.86 4.77 0.23
C ALA A 459 4.26 3.71 1.17
N VAL A 460 5.06 2.74 1.60
CA VAL A 460 4.62 1.71 2.57
C VAL A 460 4.39 2.32 3.95
N ILE A 461 5.34 3.13 4.42
CA ILE A 461 5.24 3.85 5.69
C ILE A 461 4.06 4.81 5.63
N ALA A 462 3.84 5.44 4.47
CA ALA A 462 2.72 6.34 4.20
C ALA A 462 1.37 5.68 4.51
N ARG A 463 1.13 4.54 3.86
CA ARG A 463 -0.10 3.76 4.02
C ARG A 463 -0.28 3.24 5.44
N THR A 464 0.79 2.73 6.04
CA THR A 464 0.77 2.20 7.41
C THR A 464 0.39 3.27 8.43
N LEU A 465 1.03 4.44 8.36
CA LEU A 465 0.74 5.54 9.28
C LEU A 465 -0.65 6.14 9.03
N SER A 466 -1.09 6.23 7.77
CA SER A 466 -2.43 6.70 7.42
C SER A 466 -3.51 5.77 7.97
N ASN A 467 -3.34 4.45 7.80
CA ASN A 467 -4.24 3.44 8.36
C ASN A 467 -4.30 3.51 9.89
N PHE A 468 -3.15 3.67 10.55
CA PHE A 468 -3.08 3.83 12.00
C PHE A 468 -3.82 5.09 12.48
N GLN A 469 -3.64 6.23 11.79
CA GLN A 469 -4.34 7.48 12.11
C GLN A 469 -5.87 7.33 11.95
N ARG A 470 -6.32 6.65 10.89
CA ARG A 470 -7.73 6.38 10.65
C ARG A 470 -8.32 5.45 11.72
N TYR A 471 -7.68 4.31 11.97
CA TYR A 471 -8.11 3.36 13.00
C TYR A 471 -8.21 4.01 14.38
N ARG A 472 -7.23 4.85 14.76
CA ARG A 472 -7.28 5.57 16.05
C ARG A 472 -8.47 6.53 16.12
N SER A 473 -8.78 7.22 15.03
CA SER A 473 -9.93 8.13 14.95
C SER A 473 -11.24 7.34 15.09
N ASP A 474 -11.36 6.21 14.40
CA ASP A 474 -12.52 5.33 14.47
C ASP A 474 -12.72 4.73 15.86
N VAL A 475 -11.64 4.27 16.52
CA VAL A 475 -11.70 3.77 17.90
C VAL A 475 -12.10 4.87 18.89
N LEU A 476 -11.59 6.09 18.73
CA LEU A 476 -11.98 7.22 19.59
C LEU A 476 -13.45 7.61 19.37
N ASN A 477 -13.93 7.59 18.12
CA ASN A 477 -15.33 7.81 17.81
C ASN A 477 -16.22 6.71 18.38
N LEU A 478 -15.80 5.44 18.26
CA LEU A 478 -16.53 4.30 18.82
C LEU A 478 -16.61 4.39 20.34
N LYS A 479 -15.52 4.76 21.02
CA LYS A 479 -15.54 5.01 22.47
C LYS A 479 -16.53 6.10 22.84
N ARG A 480 -16.59 7.21 22.10
CA ARG A 480 -17.57 8.29 22.33
C ARG A 480 -19.00 7.77 22.17
N VAL A 481 -19.28 7.00 21.13
CA VAL A 481 -20.60 6.40 20.88
C VAL A 481 -20.98 5.43 22.00
N LEU A 482 -20.07 4.55 22.42
CA LEU A 482 -20.28 3.62 23.54
C LEU A 482 -20.57 4.37 24.84
N THR A 483 -19.76 5.37 25.19
CA THR A 483 -20.00 6.17 26.40
C THR A 483 -21.34 6.92 26.34
N ALA A 484 -21.75 7.39 25.16
CA ALA A 484 -23.07 8.00 25.01
C ALA A 484 -24.19 6.97 25.22
N GLN A 485 -24.03 5.76 24.69
CA GLN A 485 -24.99 4.67 24.86
C GLN A 485 -25.13 4.24 26.33
N ASP A 486 -24.03 4.13 27.07
CA ASP A 486 -24.04 3.82 28.51
C ASP A 486 -24.82 4.88 29.30
N HIS A 487 -24.61 6.17 29.01
CA HIS A 487 -25.38 7.24 29.64
C HIS A 487 -26.88 7.17 29.32
N TYR A 488 -27.27 6.79 28.10
CA TYR A 488 -28.69 6.61 27.75
C TYR A 488 -29.32 5.41 28.48
N ILE A 489 -28.58 4.30 28.64
CA ILE A 489 -29.05 3.14 29.40
C ILE A 489 -29.21 3.51 30.88
N GLU A 490 -28.26 4.24 31.47
CA GLU A 490 -28.36 4.72 32.85
C GLU A 490 -29.57 5.66 33.04
N LEU A 491 -29.84 6.53 32.07
CA LEU A 491 -30.99 7.41 32.08
C LEU A 491 -32.32 6.65 31.99
N LEU A 492 -32.43 5.65 31.10
CA LEU A 492 -33.64 4.83 30.94
C LEU A 492 -33.90 3.95 32.17
N THR A 493 -32.88 3.27 32.69
CA THR A 493 -33.01 2.45 33.92
C THR A 493 -33.38 3.30 35.13
N THR A 494 -32.89 4.54 35.19
CA THR A 494 -33.28 5.46 36.25
C THR A 494 -34.71 5.95 36.05
N ALA A 495 -35.14 6.27 34.82
CA ALA A 495 -36.53 6.64 34.53
C ALA A 495 -37.51 5.53 34.91
N GLU A 496 -37.18 4.27 34.60
CA GLU A 496 -37.95 3.09 35.01
C GLU A 496 -38.05 3.01 36.54
N SER A 497 -36.91 3.11 37.24
CA SER A 497 -36.85 3.06 38.71
C SER A 497 -37.63 4.20 39.38
N LEU A 498 -37.69 5.38 38.77
CA LEU A 498 -38.47 6.52 39.28
C LEU A 498 -39.97 6.32 39.10
N SER A 499 -40.38 5.66 38.02
CA SER A 499 -41.79 5.41 37.71
C SER A 499 -42.45 4.40 38.66
N SER A 500 -41.67 3.50 39.26
CA SER A 500 -42.18 2.45 40.18
C SER A 500 -42.37 2.91 41.63
N VAL A 501 -41.87 4.10 42.00
CA VAL A 501 -41.89 4.56 43.40
C VAL A 501 -43.18 5.32 43.71
N ILE A 502 -44.00 4.76 44.60
CA ILE A 502 -45.28 5.35 45.04
C ILE A 502 -45.07 6.35 46.18
N ASN A 503 -44.06 6.15 47.04
CA ASN A 503 -43.80 7.00 48.21
C ASN A 503 -43.00 8.26 47.82
N LYS A 504 -43.57 9.44 48.13
CA LYS A 504 -42.95 10.75 47.88
C LYS A 504 -41.54 10.88 48.45
N ASP A 505 -41.31 10.43 49.67
CA ASP A 505 -40.04 10.65 50.37
C ASP A 505 -38.91 9.80 49.78
N GLN A 506 -39.23 8.55 49.44
CA GLN A 506 -38.32 7.67 48.72
C GLN A 506 -38.04 8.19 47.31
N LEU A 507 -39.03 8.79 46.64
CA LEU A 507 -38.85 9.38 45.32
C LEU A 507 -37.89 10.58 45.36
N PHE A 508 -38.00 11.47 46.36
CA PHE A 508 -37.08 12.60 46.53
C PHE A 508 -35.63 12.16 46.71
N GLU A 509 -35.40 11.18 47.60
CA GLU A 509 -34.07 10.64 47.86
C GLU A 509 -33.48 9.97 46.61
N MET A 510 -34.30 9.18 45.90
CA MET A 510 -33.90 8.54 44.65
C MET A 510 -33.54 9.55 43.56
N ILE A 511 -34.32 10.60 43.36
CA ILE A 511 -34.01 11.66 42.39
C ILE A 511 -32.67 12.30 42.71
N MET A 512 -32.43 12.67 43.98
CA MET A 512 -31.18 13.32 44.38
C MET A 512 -29.98 12.39 44.22
N LEU A 513 -30.08 11.15 44.70
CA LEU A 513 -29.00 10.16 44.61
C LEU A 513 -28.61 9.88 43.16
N ARG A 514 -29.62 9.74 42.29
CA ARG A 514 -29.40 9.42 40.88
C ARG A 514 -28.89 10.63 40.09
N SER A 515 -29.45 11.82 40.30
CA SER A 515 -28.93 13.06 39.70
C SER A 515 -27.46 13.27 40.05
N ARG A 516 -27.08 13.01 41.31
CA ARG A 516 -25.70 13.10 41.77
C ARG A 516 -24.77 12.17 40.98
N LYS A 517 -25.18 10.90 40.79
CA LYS A 517 -24.40 9.91 40.05
C LYS A 517 -24.30 10.24 38.55
N LEU A 518 -25.44 10.53 37.93
CA LEU A 518 -25.56 10.75 36.48
C LEU A 518 -24.61 11.83 35.95
N VAL A 519 -24.43 12.93 36.70
CA VAL A 519 -23.50 14.00 36.34
C VAL A 519 -22.26 14.08 37.22
N SER A 520 -21.97 13.05 38.01
CA SER A 520 -20.78 12.99 38.88
C SER A 520 -20.62 14.26 39.73
N ALA A 521 -21.65 14.62 40.51
CA ALA A 521 -21.62 15.77 41.41
C ALA A 521 -21.25 15.35 42.84
N ASP A 522 -20.70 16.28 43.62
CA ASP A 522 -20.43 16.04 45.04
C ASP A 522 -21.72 16.08 45.86
N ARG A 523 -22.64 16.99 45.54
CA ARG A 523 -23.96 17.06 46.20
C ARG A 523 -25.06 17.33 45.18
N CYS A 524 -26.26 16.89 45.52
CA CYS A 524 -27.49 17.23 44.80
C CYS A 524 -28.53 17.68 45.82
N SER A 525 -29.20 18.80 45.53
CA SER A 525 -30.37 19.27 46.27
C SER A 525 -31.58 19.30 45.35
N LEU A 526 -32.74 18.94 45.89
CA LEU A 526 -34.01 19.00 45.19
C LEU A 526 -34.95 19.94 45.94
N PHE A 527 -35.35 21.00 45.25
CA PHE A 527 -36.31 21.99 45.75
C PHE A 527 -37.66 21.75 45.09
N THR A 528 -38.72 21.73 45.87
CA THR A 528 -40.11 21.74 45.38
C THR A 528 -40.70 23.12 45.51
N THR A 529 -41.47 23.55 44.51
CA THR A 529 -42.11 24.86 44.52
C THR A 529 -43.49 24.78 45.17
N ASP A 530 -43.75 25.65 46.13
CA ASP A 530 -45.10 25.96 46.62
C ASP A 530 -45.45 27.39 46.20
N ARG A 531 -46.16 27.52 45.09
CA ARG A 531 -46.53 28.83 44.53
C ARG A 531 -47.60 29.54 45.33
N ASN A 532 -48.41 28.83 46.13
CA ASN A 532 -49.45 29.45 46.94
C ASN A 532 -48.87 30.20 48.12
N ARG A 533 -47.73 29.72 48.64
CA ARG A 533 -47.05 30.28 49.80
C ARG A 533 -45.69 30.93 49.44
N GLU A 534 -45.41 31.04 48.14
CA GLU A 534 -44.21 31.68 47.56
C GLU A 534 -42.87 31.20 48.15
N TYR A 535 -42.72 29.91 48.40
CA TYR A 535 -41.46 29.32 48.89
C TYR A 535 -40.99 28.09 48.11
N LEU A 536 -39.70 27.81 48.24
CA LEU A 536 -39.03 26.56 47.88
C LEU A 536 -38.80 25.72 49.13
N LEU A 537 -39.25 24.46 49.07
CA LEU A 537 -38.99 23.45 50.08
C LEU A 537 -37.89 22.50 49.58
N SER A 538 -36.73 22.54 50.24
CA SER A 538 -35.66 21.55 50.07
C SER A 538 -35.85 20.36 51.01
N LYS A 539 -35.65 19.16 50.48
CA LYS A 539 -35.41 17.96 51.28
C LYS A 539 -33.97 17.54 51.01
N VAL A 540 -33.13 17.53 52.05
CA VAL A 540 -31.68 17.28 51.89
C VAL A 540 -31.41 15.78 52.02
N ALA A 541 -30.89 15.14 50.97
CA ALA A 541 -30.36 13.78 51.03
C ALA A 541 -28.94 13.78 51.63
N SER A 542 -28.81 14.08 52.92
CA SER A 542 -27.63 13.78 53.76
C SER A 542 -27.86 14.25 55.20
N GLY A 543 -28.42 13.38 56.03
CA GLY A 543 -28.21 13.36 57.49
C GLY A 543 -28.69 14.55 58.33
N THR A 544 -29.38 15.54 57.75
CA THR A 544 -29.94 16.69 58.49
C THR A 544 -31.46 16.68 58.37
N ASN A 545 -32.16 16.46 59.49
CA ASN A 545 -33.63 16.44 59.59
C ASN A 545 -34.29 17.83 59.39
N ARG A 546 -33.59 18.82 58.81
CA ARG A 546 -34.09 20.18 58.61
C ARG A 546 -34.41 20.40 57.14
N SER A 547 -35.70 20.53 56.82
CA SER A 547 -36.14 21.06 55.52
C SER A 547 -35.73 22.52 55.41
N ILE A 548 -35.02 22.87 54.33
CA ILE A 548 -34.64 24.26 54.07
C ILE A 548 -35.80 24.92 53.34
N VAL A 549 -36.36 25.98 53.92
CA VAL A 549 -37.41 26.81 53.31
C VAL A 549 -36.76 28.11 52.84
N LEU A 550 -36.85 28.39 51.54
CA LEU A 550 -36.32 29.61 50.94
C LEU A 550 -37.46 30.37 50.26
N PRO A 551 -37.49 31.71 50.26
CA PRO A 551 -38.40 32.46 49.39
C PRO A 551 -38.19 32.05 47.92
N ILE A 552 -39.28 31.96 47.15
CA ILE A 552 -39.21 31.50 45.75
C ILE A 552 -38.36 32.41 44.85
N SER A 553 -38.15 33.67 45.24
CA SER A 553 -37.32 34.65 44.52
C SER A 553 -35.84 34.63 44.90
N HIS A 554 -35.43 33.85 45.91
CA HIS A 554 -34.09 33.96 46.49
C HIS A 554 -33.11 32.90 45.97
N GLY A 555 -31.89 33.36 45.71
CA GLY A 555 -30.76 32.52 45.32
C GLY A 555 -30.87 31.91 43.92
N ILE A 556 -29.91 31.04 43.60
CA ILE A 556 -29.82 30.37 42.29
C ILE A 556 -31.06 29.49 42.05
N ALA A 557 -31.47 28.69 43.03
CA ALA A 557 -32.65 27.84 42.91
C ALA A 557 -33.94 28.64 42.70
N GLY A 558 -34.10 29.78 43.39
CA GLY A 558 -35.24 30.68 43.21
C GLY A 558 -35.29 31.33 41.82
N HIS A 559 -34.13 31.76 41.31
CA HIS A 559 -34.04 32.30 39.96
C HIS A 559 -34.47 31.26 38.90
N VAL A 560 -33.99 30.02 39.01
CA VAL A 560 -34.39 28.94 38.08
C VAL A 560 -35.87 28.58 38.26
N ALA A 561 -36.38 28.57 39.50
CA ALA A 561 -37.79 28.27 39.78
C ALA A 561 -38.78 29.29 39.19
N THR A 562 -38.39 30.56 39.16
CA THR A 562 -39.22 31.68 38.68
C THR A 562 -39.11 31.89 37.18
N THR A 563 -37.89 31.81 36.62
CA THR A 563 -37.65 32.03 35.18
C THR A 563 -37.87 30.79 34.33
N GLY A 564 -37.73 29.59 34.90
CA GLY A 564 -37.67 28.33 34.15
C GLY A 564 -36.40 28.19 33.29
N GLN A 565 -35.43 29.10 33.41
CA GLN A 565 -34.16 29.03 32.70
C GLN A 565 -33.13 28.33 33.57
N LEU A 566 -32.48 27.29 33.03
CA LEU A 566 -31.39 26.59 33.72
C LEU A 566 -30.16 27.49 33.85
N LEU A 567 -29.36 27.24 34.89
CA LEU A 567 -28.07 27.92 35.11
C LEU A 567 -26.95 26.90 35.23
N ASN A 568 -25.90 27.07 34.43
CA ASN A 568 -24.63 26.35 34.56
C ASN A 568 -23.54 27.35 34.96
N ILE A 569 -23.17 27.35 36.24
CA ILE A 569 -22.31 28.33 36.87
C ILE A 569 -20.93 27.68 37.11
N PRO A 570 -19.87 28.13 36.41
CA PRO A 570 -18.53 27.56 36.54
C PRO A 570 -17.83 27.93 37.86
N ASP A 571 -18.08 29.13 38.38
CA ASP A 571 -17.64 29.58 39.71
C ASP A 571 -18.82 30.25 40.44
N ALA A 572 -19.26 29.63 41.54
CA ALA A 572 -20.35 30.11 42.36
C ALA A 572 -20.06 31.44 43.06
N TYR A 573 -18.80 31.71 43.43
CA TYR A 573 -18.46 32.94 44.17
C TYR A 573 -18.46 34.20 43.31
N GLU A 574 -18.40 34.02 41.99
CA GLU A 574 -18.50 35.07 40.98
C GLU A 574 -19.96 35.34 40.56
N ASP A 575 -20.91 34.46 40.92
CA ASP A 575 -22.31 34.67 40.59
C ASP A 575 -23.01 35.54 41.67
N PRO A 576 -23.61 36.68 41.32
CA PRO A 576 -24.24 37.59 42.28
C PRO A 576 -25.46 36.98 42.99
N ARG A 577 -26.03 35.89 42.46
CA ARG A 577 -27.17 35.18 43.03
C ARG A 577 -26.76 34.15 44.08
N PHE A 578 -25.46 33.88 44.25
CA PHE A 578 -24.95 32.90 45.20
C PHE A 578 -24.83 33.49 46.61
N ASN A 579 -25.43 32.82 47.61
CA ASN A 579 -25.30 33.21 49.01
C ASN A 579 -24.09 32.51 49.66
N LYS A 580 -23.05 33.30 49.96
CA LYS A 580 -21.79 32.83 50.57
C LYS A 580 -21.93 32.50 52.06
N ASP A 581 -22.94 33.02 52.74
CA ASP A 581 -23.13 32.83 54.19
C ASP A 581 -23.42 31.36 54.55
N VAL A 582 -24.05 30.62 53.63
CA VAL A 582 -24.33 29.19 53.79
C VAL A 582 -23.04 28.37 53.78
N ASP A 583 -22.11 28.70 52.89
CA ASP A 583 -20.79 28.06 52.84
C ASP A 583 -19.97 28.38 54.11
N LEU A 584 -19.97 29.66 54.52
CA LEU A 584 -19.24 30.12 55.72
C LEU A 584 -19.75 29.44 57.01
N SER A 585 -21.06 29.27 57.14
CA SER A 585 -21.67 28.64 58.32
C SER A 585 -21.54 27.11 58.35
N THR A 586 -21.46 26.47 57.18
CA THR A 586 -21.36 25.00 57.06
C THR A 586 -19.93 24.50 56.91
N GLY A 587 -18.97 25.38 56.64
CA GLY A 587 -17.60 25.02 56.30
C GLY A 587 -17.46 24.32 54.95
N TYR A 588 -18.53 24.26 54.15
CA TYR A 588 -18.53 23.68 52.82
C TYR A 588 -18.13 24.74 51.78
N ARG A 589 -17.38 24.35 50.74
CA ARG A 589 -17.01 25.25 49.65
C ARG A 589 -17.73 24.86 48.36
N THR A 590 -18.65 25.70 47.94
CA THR A 590 -19.32 25.62 46.66
C THR A 590 -18.45 26.26 45.57
N LYS A 591 -18.13 25.50 44.54
CA LYS A 591 -17.27 25.87 43.40
C LYS A 591 -18.09 25.99 42.13
N SER A 592 -18.71 24.89 41.67
CA SER A 592 -19.53 24.88 40.46
C SER A 592 -20.98 24.49 40.79
N ILE A 593 -21.94 25.07 40.07
CA ILE A 593 -23.37 24.78 40.27
C ILE A 593 -24.04 24.55 38.92
N LEU A 594 -24.73 23.42 38.77
CA LEU A 594 -25.70 23.20 37.70
C LEU A 594 -27.10 23.16 38.29
N CYS A 595 -27.97 24.07 37.87
CA CYS A 595 -29.32 24.21 38.40
C CYS A 595 -30.33 24.10 37.26
N VAL A 596 -31.20 23.08 37.31
CA VAL A 596 -32.08 22.70 36.20
C VAL A 596 -33.52 22.62 36.70
N PRO A 597 -34.49 23.27 36.01
CA PRO A 597 -35.89 23.23 36.42
C PRO A 597 -36.49 21.83 36.17
N ILE A 598 -37.48 21.48 36.99
CA ILE A 598 -38.36 20.33 36.78
C ILE A 598 -39.72 20.87 36.35
N ILE A 599 -40.13 20.52 35.13
CA ILE A 599 -41.38 20.97 34.53
C ILE A 599 -42.42 19.86 34.72
N GLY A 600 -43.59 20.21 35.26
CA GLY A 600 -44.71 19.31 35.43
C GLY A 600 -45.57 19.18 34.16
N ARG A 601 -46.63 18.36 34.22
CA ARG A 601 -47.52 18.11 33.06
C ARG A 601 -48.22 19.35 32.48
N ALA A 602 -48.46 20.37 33.28
CA ALA A 602 -49.09 21.62 32.82
C ALA A 602 -48.06 22.73 32.53
N GLU A 603 -46.86 22.33 32.09
CA GLU A 603 -45.75 23.22 31.69
C GLU A 603 -45.24 24.20 32.77
N GLN A 604 -45.74 24.09 34.01
CA GLN A 604 -45.20 24.86 35.13
C GLN A 604 -43.95 24.23 35.74
N VAL A 605 -43.04 25.06 36.23
CA VAL A 605 -41.95 24.60 37.10
C VAL A 605 -42.52 24.15 38.44
N ILE A 606 -42.38 22.86 38.75
CA ILE A 606 -42.87 22.21 39.97
C ILE A 606 -41.75 21.92 40.99
N GLY A 607 -40.49 22.08 40.56
CA GLY A 607 -39.30 21.89 41.37
C GLY A 607 -38.04 22.24 40.60
N VAL A 608 -36.89 22.13 41.26
CA VAL A 608 -35.56 22.43 40.71
C VAL A 608 -34.54 21.45 41.28
N THR A 609 -33.74 20.83 40.42
CA THR A 609 -32.54 20.09 40.83
C THR A 609 -31.32 21.00 40.81
N GLN A 610 -30.49 20.93 41.84
CA GLN A 610 -29.26 21.70 41.95
C GLN A 610 -28.10 20.76 42.28
N MET A 611 -27.22 20.56 41.31
CA MET A 611 -25.99 19.78 41.44
C MET A 611 -24.85 20.72 41.79
N ILE A 612 -24.10 20.34 42.83
CA ILE A 612 -23.05 21.16 43.42
C ILE A 612 -21.73 20.41 43.31
N ASN A 613 -20.72 21.11 42.81
CA ASN A 613 -19.35 20.68 42.58
C ASN A 613 -19.24 19.47 41.66
N LYS A 614 -18.77 19.68 40.43
CA LYS A 614 -18.41 18.58 39.54
C LYS A 614 -17.22 17.81 40.16
N THR A 615 -17.32 16.49 40.15
CA THR A 615 -16.26 15.58 40.60
C THR A 615 -15.64 14.87 39.39
N GLY A 616 -14.39 14.41 39.56
CA GLY A 616 -13.61 13.80 38.49
C GLY A 616 -12.55 14.75 37.92
N GLU A 617 -12.12 14.52 36.68
CA GLU A 617 -11.07 15.31 36.02
C GLU A 617 -11.55 16.74 35.64
N ALA A 618 -12.86 16.93 35.48
CA ALA A 618 -13.45 18.22 35.15
C ALA A 618 -13.87 18.98 36.42
N THR A 619 -13.58 20.29 36.48
CA THR A 619 -13.97 21.18 37.57
C THR A 619 -15.31 21.89 37.33
N GLN A 620 -15.89 21.75 36.13
CA GLN A 620 -17.12 22.42 35.69
C GLN A 620 -18.06 21.42 35.02
N PHE A 621 -19.37 21.69 35.06
CA PHE A 621 -20.37 20.87 34.37
C PHE A 621 -20.33 21.13 32.87
N THR A 622 -20.25 20.06 32.09
CA THR A 622 -20.15 20.10 30.63
C THR A 622 -21.51 20.28 29.97
N PRO A 623 -21.59 20.70 28.69
CA PRO A 623 -22.85 20.72 27.95
C PRO A 623 -23.57 19.36 27.93
N GLY A 624 -22.82 18.25 27.90
CA GLY A 624 -23.39 16.91 28.00
C GLY A 624 -24.08 16.65 29.35
N ASP A 625 -23.50 17.14 30.45
CA ASP A 625 -24.14 17.05 31.78
C ASP A 625 -25.47 17.84 31.83
N VAL A 626 -25.51 19.00 31.17
CA VAL A 626 -26.71 19.83 31.05
C VAL A 626 -27.81 19.07 30.31
N ASP A 627 -27.49 18.46 29.17
CA ASP A 627 -28.48 17.75 28.36
C ASP A 627 -28.97 16.47 29.03
N LEU A 628 -28.09 15.71 29.69
CA LEU A 628 -28.47 14.56 30.51
C LEU A 628 -29.43 14.97 31.63
N MET A 629 -29.17 16.06 32.34
CA MET A 629 -30.03 16.51 33.43
C MET A 629 -31.36 17.10 32.97
N LYS A 630 -31.40 17.78 31.82
CA LYS A 630 -32.68 18.18 31.21
C LYS A 630 -33.55 16.97 30.94
N ALA A 631 -32.99 15.96 30.25
CA ALA A 631 -33.71 14.74 29.92
C ALA A 631 -34.16 13.99 31.19
N PHE A 632 -33.27 13.90 32.19
CA PHE A 632 -33.59 13.31 33.48
C PHE A 632 -34.75 14.01 34.21
N ASN A 633 -34.72 15.35 34.25
CA ASN A 633 -35.75 16.14 34.93
C ASN A 633 -37.14 16.04 34.27
N VAL A 634 -37.23 15.67 32.98
CA VAL A 634 -38.52 15.37 32.34
C VAL A 634 -39.18 14.18 33.04
N PHE A 635 -38.43 13.09 33.29
CA PHE A 635 -38.94 11.93 34.01
C PHE A 635 -39.26 12.24 35.47
N CYS A 636 -38.42 13.03 36.14
CA CYS A 636 -38.72 13.51 37.49
C CYS A 636 -40.03 14.32 37.53
N GLY A 637 -40.27 15.16 36.52
CA GLY A 637 -41.50 15.94 36.38
C GLY A 637 -42.75 15.06 36.30
N ILE A 638 -42.68 13.97 35.52
CA ILE A 638 -43.75 12.98 35.41
C ILE A 638 -43.96 12.26 36.75
N ALA A 639 -42.89 11.74 37.36
CA ALA A 639 -42.96 11.00 38.62
C ALA A 639 -43.52 11.86 39.77
N LEU A 640 -43.03 13.11 39.90
CA LEU A 640 -43.49 14.05 40.93
C LEU A 640 -44.94 14.49 40.68
N SER A 641 -45.38 14.64 39.43
CA SER A 641 -46.77 14.96 39.09
C SER A 641 -47.72 13.81 39.44
N ASN A 642 -47.30 12.56 39.19
CA ASN A 642 -48.07 11.38 39.56
C ASN A 642 -48.15 11.21 41.08
N ALA A 643 -47.03 11.37 41.78
CA ALA A 643 -47.00 11.29 43.23
C ALA A 643 -47.86 12.38 43.90
N LYS A 644 -47.97 13.59 43.31
CA LYS A 644 -48.89 14.64 43.79
C LYS A 644 -50.38 14.27 43.65
N SER A 645 -50.73 13.39 42.71
CA SER A 645 -52.12 13.04 42.37
C SER A 645 -52.68 11.85 43.16
N PHE A 646 -51.84 11.02 43.76
CA PHE A 646 -52.26 10.05 44.77
C PHE A 646 -52.52 10.79 46.09
N ARG A 647 -53.77 11.22 46.25
CA ARG A 647 -54.33 11.73 47.50
C ARG A 647 -55.29 10.70 48.08
#